data_AF-A0A954URW0-F1
#
_entry.id   AF-A0A954URW0-F1
#
_cell.length_a   1.000
_cell.length_b   1.000
_cell.length_c   1.000
_cell.angle_alpha   90.00
_cell.angle_beta   90.00
_cell.angle_gamma   90.00
#
_symmetry.space_group_name_H-M   'P 1'
#
loop_
_entity.id
_entity.type
_entity.pdbx_description
1 polymer ?
#
loop_
_entity_poly.entity_id
_entity_poly.type
_entity_poly.pdbx_seq_one_letter_code
_entity_poly.pdbx_strand_id
1 'polypeptide(L)'
;MKLPLRFLFALTLLAISATAPAFAEEIRLGIIGLDTSHAIAFTKILNDPAAPPELAGCRVVAVYPQGSRDIESSVSRVPNYLRDIKQYNVEVVDSIETLLTKVDGVLLETNDGRPHLEQLRPVLKAGKPVFIDKPIAGSLEDAITIFREAKAANVPLFSSSSLRFGKNTQEARAGLYGKVSHCETHSPASLEATHPDLFWYGIHGVESLFTVMGTGCQSVVRSKDEEGKIVVTGKWEGGRVGIYREGKGYGGHAKGDKGEGPVGSYDTYRPLVVEIVKFLRTGKPPVSAEETLEIYAFMEAADESKRRGGAEVTLKSVMDRVAEFKPLFNGKDLAGWKGLVGNPKTRAAMSADELAAAQAKADESMREHWKVVDGVLEFDGKGQSLCTDKDYADFEMFVDWKILKAGDSGIYLRGSPQVQIWDTEHEPYFRHGADQGSGSFWNNQKNPRFPLKKADRPVGEWNTFYIRMIGERATIKLNDHTVVDDVVLENYWDRSRPIFPREQIELQNHGNTLYFRNIRLREIGGDEANAYLAGKDSDGFTPLLGDEKRDLWTGDVDSYEFQGNTVSCKEGQGGNLFTKKEYGDFVSRLEFKLPPGGNNGLAIRFDGKGRPHLDGLELQVLDDDHEKYKSLDPRQYHGSVYGLVAAHRGYLRPTGQWNFQQVTMQGSHVKVELNGYTIVDADLKEVRESKDGPVPPGAQRSAGHFGFAGHNDPVSFRNVSIRELGAK
;
A
#
# COMPACT_ATOMS: atom_id res chain seq x y z
N MET A 1 5.80 -0.47 -101.64
CA MET A 1 4.89 -1.01 -102.67
C MET A 1 3.76 -1.75 -101.97
N LYS A 2 2.51 -1.29 -102.15
CA LYS A 2 1.19 -1.94 -101.91
C LYS A 2 0.81 -2.50 -100.52
N LEU A 3 -0.22 -1.87 -99.93
CA LEU A 3 -1.22 -2.45 -98.99
C LEU A 3 -2.07 -3.54 -99.73
N PRO A 4 -2.90 -4.43 -99.09
CA PRO A 4 -3.87 -4.09 -98.03
C PRO A 4 -4.24 -5.15 -96.93
N LEU A 5 -4.70 -4.62 -95.79
CA LEU A 5 -5.94 -4.90 -95.01
C LEU A 5 -6.56 -6.33 -94.98
N ARG A 6 -6.67 -6.91 -93.78
CA ARG A 6 -7.86 -7.68 -93.32
C ARG A 6 -8.12 -7.46 -91.82
N PHE A 7 -9.33 -6.97 -91.54
CA PHE A 7 -9.94 -6.83 -90.21
C PHE A 7 -10.31 -8.19 -89.63
N LEU A 8 -10.08 -8.40 -88.33
CA LEU A 8 -10.74 -9.43 -87.54
C LEU A 8 -11.31 -8.77 -86.28
N PHE A 9 -12.65 -8.72 -86.18
CA PHE A 9 -13.38 -8.31 -84.98
C PHE A 9 -13.33 -9.46 -83.97
N ALA A 10 -12.75 -9.23 -82.79
CA ALA A 10 -12.90 -10.09 -81.63
C ALA A 10 -13.89 -9.42 -80.66
N LEU A 11 -15.05 -10.06 -80.48
CA LEU A 11 -16.09 -9.66 -79.56
C LEU A 11 -15.75 -10.23 -78.17
N THR A 12 -15.21 -9.42 -77.27
CA THR A 12 -14.99 -9.82 -75.87
C THR A 12 -16.22 -9.41 -75.04
N LEU A 13 -17.05 -10.38 -74.65
CA LEU A 13 -18.12 -10.17 -73.67
C LEU A 13 -17.49 -9.82 -72.32
N LEU A 14 -17.76 -8.60 -71.83
CA LEU A 14 -17.45 -8.18 -70.47
C LEU A 14 -18.57 -8.71 -69.55
N ALA A 15 -18.34 -9.83 -68.87
CA ALA A 15 -19.20 -10.29 -67.80
C ALA A 15 -18.98 -9.39 -66.57
N ILE A 16 -19.89 -8.44 -66.33
CA ILE A 16 -19.97 -7.70 -65.07
C ILE A 16 -20.50 -8.69 -64.02
N SER A 17 -19.60 -9.35 -63.31
CA SER A 17 -19.94 -10.08 -62.10
C SER A 17 -20.17 -9.05 -61.00
N ALA A 18 -21.42 -8.84 -60.62
CA ALA A 18 -21.77 -8.07 -59.43
C ALA A 18 -21.27 -8.85 -58.20
N THR A 19 -20.08 -8.51 -57.70
CA THR A 19 -19.65 -8.97 -56.39
C THR A 19 -20.56 -8.33 -55.35
N ALA A 20 -21.41 -9.14 -54.73
CA ALA A 20 -22.10 -8.77 -53.50
C ALA A 20 -21.07 -8.21 -52.50
N PRO A 21 -21.39 -7.18 -51.71
CA PRO A 21 -20.49 -6.72 -50.67
C PRO A 21 -20.21 -7.90 -49.74
N ALA A 22 -18.93 -8.21 -49.53
CA ALA A 22 -18.52 -9.13 -48.48
C ALA A 22 -19.13 -8.61 -47.18
N PHE A 23 -20.02 -9.39 -46.56
CA PHE A 23 -20.52 -9.10 -45.22
C PHE A 23 -19.29 -8.97 -44.31
N ALA A 24 -19.18 -7.85 -43.59
CA ALA A 24 -18.18 -7.72 -42.54
C ALA A 24 -18.28 -8.95 -41.62
N GLU A 25 -17.14 -9.57 -41.32
CA GLU A 25 -17.07 -10.77 -40.49
C GLU A 25 -17.77 -10.50 -39.16
N GLU A 26 -18.72 -11.36 -38.79
CA GLU A 26 -19.56 -11.19 -37.61
C GLU A 26 -18.71 -11.24 -36.33
N ILE A 27 -18.73 -10.18 -35.52
CA ILE A 27 -18.06 -10.11 -34.23
C ILE A 27 -18.96 -10.72 -33.16
N ARG A 28 -18.55 -11.88 -32.65
CA ARG A 28 -19.27 -12.58 -31.58
C ARG A 28 -18.75 -12.13 -30.21
N LEU A 29 -19.64 -11.71 -29.33
CA LEU A 29 -19.31 -11.24 -27.99
C LEU A 29 -19.75 -12.21 -26.92
N GLY A 30 -18.90 -12.34 -25.90
CA GLY A 30 -19.19 -13.05 -24.67
C GLY A 30 -19.37 -12.11 -23.50
N ILE A 31 -20.32 -12.39 -22.62
CA ILE A 31 -20.48 -11.68 -21.35
C ILE A 31 -19.88 -12.51 -20.21
N ILE A 32 -19.07 -11.87 -19.37
CA ILE A 32 -18.63 -12.41 -18.07
C ILE A 32 -19.35 -11.61 -16.98
N GLY A 33 -20.16 -12.30 -16.17
CA GLY A 33 -20.99 -11.67 -15.12
C GLY A 33 -22.40 -11.32 -15.61
N LEU A 34 -23.43 -11.74 -14.89
CA LEU A 34 -24.84 -11.49 -15.21
C LEU A 34 -25.59 -10.91 -14.01
N ASP A 35 -24.97 -9.96 -13.34
CA ASP A 35 -25.38 -9.38 -12.05
C ASP A 35 -25.53 -7.84 -12.10
N THR A 36 -25.29 -7.23 -13.27
CA THR A 36 -25.61 -5.84 -13.59
C THR A 36 -26.74 -5.74 -14.64
N SER A 37 -27.46 -4.63 -14.64
CA SER A 37 -28.50 -4.36 -15.65
C SER A 37 -27.90 -4.15 -17.05
N HIS A 38 -26.62 -3.78 -17.14
CA HIS A 38 -25.92 -3.52 -18.40
C HIS A 38 -25.80 -4.78 -19.27
N ALA A 39 -25.54 -5.95 -18.68
CA ALA A 39 -25.46 -7.22 -19.41
C ALA A 39 -26.73 -7.49 -20.26
N ILE A 40 -27.92 -7.24 -19.71
CA ILE A 40 -29.19 -7.36 -20.43
C ILE A 40 -29.37 -6.20 -21.42
N ALA A 41 -29.10 -4.95 -20.99
CA ALA A 41 -29.32 -3.77 -21.82
C ALA A 41 -28.44 -3.77 -23.09
N PHE A 42 -27.17 -4.13 -22.96
CA PHE A 42 -26.22 -4.21 -24.08
C PHE A 42 -26.59 -5.36 -25.02
N THR A 43 -26.95 -6.53 -24.47
CA THR A 43 -27.44 -7.66 -25.27
C THR A 43 -28.66 -7.26 -26.09
N LYS A 44 -29.63 -6.57 -25.48
CA LYS A 44 -30.83 -6.09 -26.18
C LYS A 44 -30.48 -5.16 -27.35
N ILE A 45 -29.51 -4.27 -27.17
CA ILE A 45 -29.09 -3.32 -28.21
C ILE A 45 -28.34 -4.03 -29.35
N LEU A 46 -27.45 -4.96 -29.03
CA LEU A 46 -26.60 -5.65 -30.01
C LEU A 46 -27.34 -6.76 -30.76
N ASN A 47 -28.25 -7.47 -30.10
CA ASN A 47 -29.01 -8.58 -30.69
C ASN A 47 -30.33 -8.14 -31.32
N ASP A 48 -30.63 -6.84 -31.36
CA ASP A 48 -31.80 -6.30 -32.06
C ASP A 48 -31.69 -6.59 -33.57
N PRO A 49 -32.64 -7.32 -34.19
CA PRO A 49 -32.64 -7.54 -35.64
C PRO A 49 -32.74 -6.23 -36.45
N ALA A 50 -33.23 -5.15 -35.84
CA ALA A 50 -33.30 -3.82 -36.41
C ALA A 50 -32.15 -2.91 -35.94
N ALA A 51 -31.05 -3.49 -35.42
CA ALA A 51 -29.89 -2.74 -35.00
C ALA A 51 -29.38 -1.82 -36.12
N PRO A 52 -29.03 -0.56 -35.79
CA PRO A 52 -28.58 0.43 -36.76
C PRO A 52 -27.23 0.03 -37.40
N PRO A 53 -26.88 0.59 -38.57
CA PRO A 53 -25.68 0.20 -39.31
C PRO A 53 -24.37 0.24 -38.52
N GLU A 54 -24.24 1.19 -37.57
CA GLU A 54 -23.04 1.29 -36.73
C GLU A 54 -22.83 0.07 -35.81
N LEU A 55 -23.87 -0.69 -35.49
CA LEU A 55 -23.83 -1.92 -34.69
C LEU A 55 -23.86 -3.21 -35.53
N ALA A 56 -24.02 -3.10 -36.85
CA ALA A 56 -24.23 -4.25 -37.73
C ALA A 56 -23.11 -5.30 -37.63
N GLY A 57 -23.47 -6.57 -37.60
CA GLY A 57 -22.50 -7.67 -37.54
C GLY A 57 -21.77 -7.78 -36.20
N CYS A 58 -22.33 -7.26 -35.10
CA CYS A 58 -21.81 -7.50 -33.76
C CYS A 58 -22.94 -7.97 -32.84
N ARG A 59 -22.76 -9.12 -32.18
CA ARG A 59 -23.82 -9.76 -31.38
C ARG A 59 -23.26 -10.45 -30.15
N VAL A 60 -24.03 -10.49 -29.08
CA VAL A 60 -23.76 -11.34 -27.91
C VAL A 60 -24.23 -12.75 -28.22
N VAL A 61 -23.35 -13.74 -28.05
CA VAL A 61 -23.64 -15.16 -28.37
C VAL A 61 -23.50 -16.09 -27.18
N ALA A 62 -22.70 -15.73 -26.17
CA ALA A 62 -22.49 -16.55 -24.99
C ALA A 62 -22.40 -15.71 -23.71
N VAL A 63 -22.76 -16.30 -22.57
CA VAL A 63 -22.64 -15.69 -21.24
C VAL A 63 -22.16 -16.69 -20.20
N TYR A 64 -21.17 -16.29 -19.41
CA TYR A 64 -20.82 -16.93 -18.15
C TYR A 64 -21.47 -16.13 -17.01
N PRO A 65 -22.46 -16.71 -16.28
CA PRO A 65 -23.36 -15.91 -15.46
C PRO A 65 -22.81 -15.52 -14.09
N GLN A 66 -21.71 -16.13 -13.63
CA GLN A 66 -21.16 -15.86 -12.30
C GLN A 66 -20.33 -14.56 -12.35
N GLY A 67 -20.70 -13.60 -11.49
CA GLY A 67 -20.05 -12.28 -11.37
C GLY A 67 -19.67 -11.99 -9.92
N SER A 68 -20.36 -11.06 -9.27
CA SER A 68 -20.19 -10.74 -7.85
C SER A 68 -20.35 -11.97 -6.97
N ARG A 69 -19.52 -12.09 -5.93
CA ARG A 69 -19.53 -13.24 -5.01
C ARG A 69 -20.54 -13.09 -3.86
N ASP A 70 -20.60 -11.90 -3.29
CA ASP A 70 -21.17 -11.63 -1.97
C ASP A 70 -21.98 -10.31 -1.89
N ILE A 71 -22.11 -9.57 -3.00
CA ILE A 71 -22.89 -8.33 -3.03
C ILE A 71 -24.36 -8.66 -3.30
N GLU A 72 -25.20 -8.58 -2.27
CA GLU A 72 -26.62 -8.98 -2.31
C GLU A 72 -27.39 -8.29 -3.46
N SER A 73 -27.15 -7.00 -3.67
CA SER A 73 -27.82 -6.23 -4.73
C SER A 73 -27.48 -6.69 -6.15
N SER A 74 -26.39 -7.45 -6.30
CA SER A 74 -25.91 -8.04 -7.55
C SER A 74 -26.31 -9.52 -7.65
N VAL A 75 -26.00 -10.32 -6.63
CA VAL A 75 -26.24 -11.79 -6.59
C VAL A 75 -27.73 -12.11 -6.76
N SER A 76 -28.62 -11.37 -6.09
CA SER A 76 -30.07 -11.58 -6.16
C SER A 76 -30.66 -11.35 -7.56
N ARG A 77 -29.95 -10.66 -8.46
CA ARG A 77 -30.41 -10.37 -9.83
C ARG A 77 -30.16 -11.50 -10.82
N VAL A 78 -29.12 -12.31 -10.58
CA VAL A 78 -28.64 -13.34 -11.52
C VAL A 78 -29.75 -14.29 -11.98
N PRO A 79 -30.63 -14.84 -11.11
CA PRO A 79 -31.70 -15.73 -11.56
C PRO A 79 -32.69 -15.08 -12.54
N ASN A 80 -32.98 -13.79 -12.38
CA ASN A 80 -33.87 -13.06 -13.28
C ASN A 80 -33.18 -12.77 -14.61
N TYR A 81 -31.96 -12.26 -14.58
CA TYR A 81 -31.20 -11.97 -15.78
C TYR A 81 -30.85 -13.23 -16.58
N LEU A 82 -30.65 -14.38 -15.93
CA LEU A 82 -30.55 -15.69 -16.60
C LEU A 82 -31.81 -16.07 -17.39
N ARG A 83 -32.99 -15.65 -16.95
CA ARG A 83 -34.24 -15.86 -17.71
C ARG A 83 -34.36 -14.89 -18.87
N ASP A 84 -33.99 -13.64 -18.66
CA ASP A 84 -34.08 -12.58 -19.66
C ASP A 84 -33.09 -12.79 -20.81
N ILE A 85 -31.83 -13.15 -20.50
CA ILE A 85 -30.77 -13.30 -21.50
C ILE A 85 -31.09 -14.40 -22.53
N LYS A 86 -31.78 -15.48 -22.10
CA LYS A 86 -32.17 -16.60 -22.97
C LYS A 86 -33.13 -16.18 -24.09
N GLN A 87 -33.89 -15.10 -23.90
CA GLN A 87 -34.81 -14.59 -24.92
C GLN A 87 -34.07 -14.03 -26.14
N TYR A 88 -32.77 -13.75 -26.01
CA TYR A 88 -31.93 -13.20 -27.08
C TYR A 88 -31.07 -14.27 -27.79
N ASN A 89 -31.38 -15.57 -27.61
CA ASN A 89 -30.61 -16.71 -28.13
C ASN A 89 -29.12 -16.69 -27.73
N VAL A 90 -28.83 -16.25 -26.50
CA VAL A 90 -27.48 -16.28 -25.92
C VAL A 90 -27.26 -17.61 -25.20
N GLU A 91 -26.17 -18.31 -25.53
CA GLU A 91 -25.78 -19.57 -24.87
C GLU A 91 -25.25 -19.30 -23.45
N VAL A 92 -25.75 -20.03 -22.45
CA VAL A 92 -25.20 -19.97 -21.09
C VAL A 92 -24.13 -21.05 -20.95
N VAL A 93 -22.91 -20.65 -20.58
CA VAL A 93 -21.76 -21.55 -20.38
C VAL A 93 -21.35 -21.62 -18.91
N ASP A 94 -20.60 -22.66 -18.56
CA ASP A 94 -20.23 -23.00 -17.18
C ASP A 94 -18.87 -22.45 -16.72
N SER A 95 -18.09 -21.89 -17.64
CA SER A 95 -16.73 -21.40 -17.40
C SER A 95 -16.33 -20.28 -18.37
N ILE A 96 -15.39 -19.44 -17.95
CA ILE A 96 -14.81 -18.37 -18.79
C ILE A 96 -14.03 -19.01 -19.95
N GLU A 97 -13.37 -20.13 -19.74
CA GLU A 97 -12.62 -20.87 -20.76
C GLU A 97 -13.54 -21.32 -21.89
N THR A 98 -14.68 -21.94 -21.58
CA THR A 98 -15.69 -22.33 -22.58
C THR A 98 -16.23 -21.10 -23.31
N LEU A 99 -16.51 -20.00 -22.61
CA LEU A 99 -16.94 -18.73 -23.22
C LEU A 99 -15.92 -18.26 -24.28
N LEU A 100 -14.64 -18.23 -23.93
CA LEU A 100 -13.56 -17.71 -24.78
C LEU A 100 -13.35 -18.51 -26.07
N THR A 101 -13.76 -19.78 -26.11
CA THR A 101 -13.72 -20.59 -27.36
C THR A 101 -14.78 -20.17 -28.39
N LYS A 102 -15.83 -19.45 -27.97
CA LYS A 102 -17.00 -19.13 -28.79
C LYS A 102 -17.04 -17.68 -29.28
N VAL A 103 -16.13 -16.83 -28.80
CA VAL A 103 -16.24 -15.37 -28.93
C VAL A 103 -14.97 -14.71 -29.45
N ASP A 104 -15.14 -13.55 -30.05
CA ASP A 104 -14.09 -12.72 -30.64
C ASP A 104 -13.74 -11.52 -29.74
N GLY A 105 -14.65 -11.13 -28.82
CA GLY A 105 -14.41 -10.12 -27.79
C GLY A 105 -15.26 -10.35 -26.54
N VAL A 106 -14.94 -9.66 -25.45
CA VAL A 106 -15.58 -9.83 -24.14
C VAL A 106 -16.16 -8.52 -23.62
N LEU A 107 -17.35 -8.62 -23.05
CA LEU A 107 -17.95 -7.63 -22.17
C LEU A 107 -17.86 -8.18 -20.73
N LEU A 108 -16.97 -7.62 -19.91
CA LEU A 108 -16.83 -7.98 -18.51
C LEU A 108 -17.80 -7.08 -17.72
N GLU A 109 -18.95 -7.65 -17.38
CA GLU A 109 -20.14 -6.98 -16.82
C GLU A 109 -20.40 -7.43 -15.38
N THR A 110 -19.40 -7.98 -14.70
CA THR A 110 -19.45 -8.17 -13.25
C THR A 110 -19.61 -6.81 -12.59
N ASN A 111 -20.60 -6.64 -11.72
CA ASN A 111 -20.82 -5.33 -11.07
C ASN A 111 -19.75 -5.01 -10.00
N ASP A 112 -19.18 -6.05 -9.39
CA ASP A 112 -18.11 -5.97 -8.41
C ASP A 112 -16.72 -5.87 -9.06
N GLY A 113 -16.03 -4.76 -8.84
CA GLY A 113 -14.66 -4.57 -9.35
C GLY A 113 -13.59 -5.49 -8.73
N ARG A 114 -13.83 -6.14 -7.59
CA ARG A 114 -12.82 -7.00 -6.91
C ARG A 114 -12.41 -8.25 -7.72
N PRO A 115 -13.33 -9.03 -8.32
CA PRO A 115 -12.97 -10.18 -9.15
C PRO A 115 -12.43 -9.83 -10.54
N HIS A 116 -12.47 -8.57 -10.99
CA HIS A 116 -12.16 -8.22 -12.38
C HIS A 116 -10.75 -8.65 -12.83
N LEU A 117 -9.72 -8.45 -12.00
CA LEU A 117 -8.36 -8.87 -12.35
C LEU A 117 -8.26 -10.39 -12.54
N GLU A 118 -8.94 -11.16 -11.68
CA GLU A 118 -9.02 -12.62 -11.76
C GLU A 118 -9.75 -13.07 -13.03
N GLN A 119 -10.92 -12.48 -13.30
CA GLN A 119 -11.75 -12.78 -14.47
C GLN A 119 -11.11 -12.35 -15.80
N LEU A 120 -10.30 -11.29 -15.77
CA LEU A 120 -9.62 -10.73 -16.93
C LEU A 120 -8.45 -11.61 -17.40
N ARG A 121 -7.71 -12.25 -16.49
CA ARG A 121 -6.49 -13.02 -16.83
C ARG A 121 -6.72 -14.11 -17.90
N PRO A 122 -7.79 -14.94 -17.83
CA PRO A 122 -8.13 -15.86 -18.92
C PRO A 122 -8.36 -15.16 -20.26
N VAL A 123 -9.00 -13.99 -20.24
CA VAL A 123 -9.28 -13.16 -21.44
C VAL A 123 -7.97 -12.66 -22.06
N LEU A 124 -7.04 -12.18 -21.23
CA LEU A 124 -5.71 -11.75 -21.67
C LEU A 124 -4.93 -12.90 -22.30
N LYS A 125 -4.96 -14.07 -21.67
CA LYS A 125 -4.32 -15.29 -22.19
C LYS A 125 -4.89 -15.73 -23.54
N ALA A 126 -6.21 -15.53 -23.75
CA ALA A 126 -6.88 -15.80 -25.01
C ALA A 126 -6.70 -14.70 -26.07
N GLY A 127 -6.05 -13.58 -25.73
CA GLY A 127 -5.77 -12.47 -26.64
C GLY A 127 -7.02 -11.71 -27.09
N LYS A 128 -8.11 -11.73 -26.30
CA LYS A 128 -9.42 -11.18 -26.73
C LYS A 128 -9.59 -9.73 -26.27
N PRO A 129 -9.98 -8.79 -27.15
CA PRO A 129 -10.31 -7.43 -26.75
C PRO A 129 -11.45 -7.42 -25.75
N VAL A 130 -11.36 -6.54 -24.75
CA VAL A 130 -12.30 -6.54 -23.62
C VAL A 130 -12.76 -5.14 -23.25
N PHE A 131 -14.07 -4.96 -23.16
CA PHE A 131 -14.68 -3.86 -22.43
C PHE A 131 -14.93 -4.32 -20.99
N ILE A 132 -14.53 -3.50 -20.02
CA ILE A 132 -14.79 -3.77 -18.60
C ILE A 132 -15.73 -2.68 -18.10
N ASP A 133 -16.91 -3.08 -17.62
CA ASP A 133 -17.85 -2.13 -17.04
C ASP A 133 -17.26 -1.48 -15.77
N LYS A 134 -17.80 -0.32 -15.41
CA LYS A 134 -17.35 0.41 -14.22
C LYS A 134 -17.98 -0.18 -12.95
N PRO A 135 -17.24 -0.24 -11.82
CA PRO A 135 -15.83 0.11 -11.66
C PRO A 135 -14.89 -0.93 -12.30
N ILE A 136 -13.83 -0.49 -13.00
CA ILE A 136 -12.85 -1.40 -13.62
C ILE A 136 -12.13 -2.29 -12.59
N ALA A 137 -11.99 -1.81 -11.35
CA ALA A 137 -11.36 -2.53 -10.24
C ALA A 137 -11.87 -2.07 -8.88
N GLY A 138 -11.68 -2.91 -7.85
CA GLY A 138 -11.96 -2.59 -6.45
C GLY A 138 -10.93 -1.69 -5.77
N SER A 139 -9.77 -1.47 -6.39
CA SER A 139 -8.68 -0.63 -5.87
C SER A 139 -7.96 0.10 -7.02
N LEU A 140 -7.25 1.20 -6.71
CA LEU A 140 -6.40 1.89 -7.69
C LEU A 140 -5.26 0.98 -8.17
N GLU A 141 -4.72 0.13 -7.30
CA GLU A 141 -3.62 -0.76 -7.62
C GLU A 141 -4.03 -1.91 -8.54
N ASP A 142 -5.21 -2.46 -8.36
CA ASP A 142 -5.78 -3.43 -9.29
C ASP A 142 -6.09 -2.77 -10.63
N ALA A 143 -6.59 -1.52 -10.66
CA ALA A 143 -6.79 -0.78 -11.90
C ALA A 143 -5.46 -0.60 -12.67
N ILE A 144 -4.38 -0.20 -11.99
CA ILE A 144 -3.03 -0.11 -12.56
C ILE A 144 -2.56 -1.48 -13.06
N THR A 145 -2.79 -2.53 -12.29
CA THR A 145 -2.40 -3.90 -12.65
C THR A 145 -3.14 -4.40 -13.88
N ILE A 146 -4.46 -4.15 -13.99
CA ILE A 146 -5.29 -4.48 -15.15
C ILE A 146 -4.69 -3.87 -16.42
N PHE A 147 -4.44 -2.56 -16.43
CA PHE A 147 -3.87 -1.91 -17.62
C PHE A 147 -2.44 -2.37 -17.92
N ARG A 148 -1.63 -2.64 -16.89
CA ARG A 148 -0.27 -3.17 -17.04
C ARG A 148 -0.27 -4.56 -17.64
N GLU A 149 -1.07 -5.49 -17.11
CA GLU A 149 -1.17 -6.87 -17.59
C GLU A 149 -1.72 -6.91 -19.02
N ALA A 150 -2.73 -6.09 -19.33
CA ALA A 150 -3.27 -6.00 -20.68
C ALA A 150 -2.27 -5.46 -21.70
N LYS A 151 -1.52 -4.41 -21.33
CA LYS A 151 -0.41 -3.90 -22.15
C LYS A 151 0.66 -4.97 -22.37
N ALA A 152 1.02 -5.73 -21.33
CA ALA A 152 2.00 -6.81 -21.44
C ALA A 152 1.51 -7.97 -22.33
N ALA A 153 0.21 -8.27 -22.31
CA ALA A 153 -0.44 -9.26 -23.16
C ALA A 153 -0.75 -8.75 -24.58
N ASN A 154 -0.50 -7.47 -24.88
CA ASN A 154 -0.90 -6.79 -26.11
C ASN A 154 -2.41 -6.93 -26.42
N VAL A 155 -3.23 -6.88 -25.38
CA VAL A 155 -4.69 -6.95 -25.49
C VAL A 155 -5.27 -5.56 -25.26
N PRO A 156 -6.02 -4.99 -26.23
CA PRO A 156 -6.66 -3.71 -26.04
C PRO A 156 -7.83 -3.84 -25.05
N LEU A 157 -7.99 -2.86 -24.17
CA LEU A 157 -9.12 -2.76 -23.25
C LEU A 157 -9.48 -1.31 -22.94
N PHE A 158 -10.73 -1.09 -22.50
CA PHE A 158 -11.15 0.15 -21.86
C PHE A 158 -12.32 -0.07 -20.90
N SER A 159 -12.56 0.91 -20.03
CA SER A 159 -13.70 0.97 -19.13
C SER A 159 -14.37 2.35 -19.23
N SER A 160 -15.70 2.39 -19.05
CA SER A 160 -16.46 3.64 -19.14
C SER A 160 -17.89 3.48 -18.61
N SER A 161 -18.36 4.49 -17.91
CA SER A 161 -19.77 4.85 -17.72
C SER A 161 -20.38 5.32 -19.04
N SER A 162 -21.68 5.07 -19.22
CA SER A 162 -22.48 5.59 -20.33
C SER A 162 -22.64 7.11 -20.29
N LEU A 163 -22.57 7.72 -19.11
CA LEU A 163 -22.71 9.17 -18.90
C LEU A 163 -21.64 10.00 -19.62
N ARG A 164 -20.45 9.40 -19.85
CA ARG A 164 -19.40 10.02 -20.65
C ARG A 164 -19.91 10.37 -22.05
N PHE A 165 -20.81 9.56 -22.59
CA PHE A 165 -21.33 9.68 -23.96
C PHE A 165 -22.69 10.36 -24.04
N GLY A 166 -23.15 11.01 -22.96
CA GLY A 166 -24.30 11.92 -23.01
C GLY A 166 -24.02 13.07 -23.96
N LYS A 167 -25.04 13.47 -24.74
CA LYS A 167 -24.91 14.45 -25.81
C LYS A 167 -24.27 15.76 -25.34
N ASN A 168 -24.78 16.33 -24.25
CA ASN A 168 -24.28 17.59 -23.71
C ASN A 168 -22.84 17.50 -23.16
N THR A 169 -22.48 16.37 -22.54
CA THR A 169 -21.11 16.08 -22.08
C THR A 169 -20.15 15.99 -23.27
N GLN A 170 -20.57 15.33 -24.36
CA GLN A 170 -19.77 15.20 -25.58
C GLN A 170 -19.62 16.52 -26.33
N GLU A 171 -20.68 17.35 -26.41
CA GLU A 171 -20.61 18.70 -26.98
C GLU A 171 -19.65 19.60 -26.18
N ALA A 172 -19.69 19.52 -24.84
CA ALA A 172 -18.75 20.22 -23.98
C ALA A 172 -17.31 19.77 -24.23
N ARG A 173 -17.06 18.45 -24.29
CA ARG A 173 -15.75 17.86 -24.63
C ARG A 173 -15.25 18.29 -26.02
N ALA A 174 -16.15 18.42 -26.98
CA ALA A 174 -15.85 18.91 -28.32
C ALA A 174 -15.56 20.42 -28.38
N GLY A 175 -15.63 21.12 -27.25
CA GLY A 175 -15.23 22.53 -27.12
C GLY A 175 -16.37 23.54 -27.24
N LEU A 176 -17.64 23.11 -27.07
CA LEU A 176 -18.80 24.02 -27.11
C LEU A 176 -18.64 25.23 -26.18
N TYR A 177 -18.08 25.02 -24.98
CA TYR A 177 -17.85 26.07 -23.98
C TYR A 177 -16.42 26.65 -24.02
N GLY A 178 -15.59 26.25 -24.99
CA GLY A 178 -14.19 26.65 -25.07
C GLY A 178 -13.34 26.08 -23.93
N LYS A 179 -12.46 26.88 -23.34
CA LYS A 179 -11.61 26.46 -22.21
C LYS A 179 -12.45 26.50 -20.92
N VAL A 180 -12.89 25.32 -20.47
CA VAL A 180 -13.71 25.18 -19.25
C VAL A 180 -12.91 25.57 -18.00
N SER A 181 -13.33 26.64 -17.32
CA SER A 181 -12.74 27.09 -16.05
C SER A 181 -13.37 26.42 -14.83
N HIS A 182 -14.63 26.03 -14.95
CA HIS A 182 -15.39 25.42 -13.87
C HIS A 182 -16.32 24.33 -14.40
N CYS A 183 -16.36 23.19 -13.75
CA CYS A 183 -17.34 22.14 -14.04
C CYS A 183 -17.81 21.52 -12.73
N GLU A 184 -19.13 21.40 -12.58
CA GLU A 184 -19.74 20.67 -11.49
C GLU A 184 -20.60 19.54 -12.05
N THR A 185 -20.48 18.35 -11.47
CA THR A 185 -21.32 17.20 -11.81
C THR A 185 -21.89 16.57 -10.55
N HIS A 186 -23.02 15.89 -10.68
CA HIS A 186 -23.62 15.14 -9.60
C HIS A 186 -24.12 13.76 -10.05
N SER A 187 -24.03 12.81 -9.14
CA SER A 187 -24.65 11.48 -9.24
C SER A 187 -25.01 10.95 -7.84
N PRO A 188 -25.79 9.86 -7.73
CA PRO A 188 -25.87 9.13 -6.47
C PRO A 188 -24.49 8.60 -6.07
N ALA A 189 -24.27 8.47 -4.77
CA ALA A 189 -23.01 7.99 -4.17
C ALA A 189 -23.27 6.90 -3.12
N SER A 190 -24.19 5.97 -3.41
CA SER A 190 -24.49 4.88 -2.47
C SER A 190 -23.20 4.14 -2.11
N LEU A 191 -22.99 3.93 -0.82
CA LEU A 191 -21.82 3.24 -0.31
C LEU A 191 -22.02 1.74 -0.39
N GLU A 192 -20.98 1.04 -0.80
CA GLU A 192 -20.87 -0.42 -0.71
C GLU A 192 -19.67 -0.74 0.17
N ALA A 193 -19.85 -1.64 1.14
CA ALA A 193 -18.85 -1.87 2.19
C ALA A 193 -17.53 -2.43 1.64
N THR A 194 -17.57 -3.00 0.45
CA THR A 194 -16.45 -3.70 -0.19
C THR A 194 -15.67 -2.82 -1.18
N HIS A 195 -16.01 -1.54 -1.32
CA HIS A 195 -15.35 -0.60 -2.24
C HIS A 195 -15.04 0.74 -1.57
N PRO A 196 -13.99 1.47 -2.01
CA PRO A 196 -13.83 2.89 -1.71
C PRO A 196 -15.08 3.68 -2.09
N ASP A 197 -15.42 4.73 -1.34
CA ASP A 197 -16.79 5.31 -1.32
C ASP A 197 -17.27 5.67 -2.74
N LEU A 198 -16.44 6.40 -3.49
CA LEU A 198 -16.82 6.91 -4.81
C LEU A 198 -16.71 5.85 -5.91
N PHE A 199 -15.95 4.77 -5.71
CA PHE A 199 -15.73 3.77 -6.76
C PHE A 199 -17.04 3.06 -7.15
N TRP A 200 -17.92 2.83 -6.18
CA TRP A 200 -19.15 2.07 -6.41
C TRP A 200 -20.15 2.82 -7.30
N TYR A 201 -20.63 3.98 -6.86
CA TYR A 201 -21.65 4.75 -7.57
C TYR A 201 -21.24 6.18 -7.90
N GLY A 202 -20.37 6.80 -7.09
CA GLY A 202 -19.91 8.17 -7.35
C GLY A 202 -19.11 8.33 -8.65
N ILE A 203 -18.50 7.24 -9.12
CA ILE A 203 -17.72 7.16 -10.36
C ILE A 203 -18.51 7.66 -11.58
N HIS A 204 -19.84 7.53 -11.57
CA HIS A 204 -20.72 8.02 -12.63
C HIS A 204 -20.59 9.54 -12.86
N GLY A 205 -20.71 10.33 -11.78
CA GLY A 205 -20.53 11.77 -11.83
C GLY A 205 -19.07 12.15 -12.09
N VAL A 206 -18.12 11.47 -11.43
CA VAL A 206 -16.68 11.72 -11.62
C VAL A 206 -16.25 11.52 -13.07
N GLU A 207 -16.72 10.46 -13.74
CA GLU A 207 -16.39 10.24 -15.14
C GLU A 207 -16.96 11.32 -16.07
N SER A 208 -18.14 11.85 -15.76
CA SER A 208 -18.71 13.00 -16.49
C SER A 208 -17.88 14.26 -16.26
N LEU A 209 -17.41 14.47 -15.03
CA LEU A 209 -16.53 15.58 -14.68
C LEU A 209 -15.24 15.54 -15.50
N PHE A 210 -14.57 14.39 -15.53
CA PHE A 210 -13.34 14.18 -16.29
C PHE A 210 -13.55 14.25 -17.80
N THR A 211 -14.72 13.84 -18.31
CA THR A 211 -15.05 13.99 -19.73
C THR A 211 -15.03 15.46 -20.17
N VAL A 212 -15.50 16.37 -19.31
CA VAL A 212 -15.54 17.81 -19.57
C VAL A 212 -14.22 18.50 -19.22
N MET A 213 -13.62 18.13 -18.09
CA MET A 213 -12.41 18.78 -17.58
C MET A 213 -11.14 18.27 -18.26
N GLY A 214 -11.13 17.04 -18.76
CA GLY A 214 -9.93 16.34 -19.16
C GLY A 214 -9.05 15.92 -17.97
N THR A 215 -7.96 15.25 -18.28
CA THR A 215 -6.88 14.91 -17.34
C THR A 215 -6.13 16.16 -16.85
N GLY A 216 -5.27 16.00 -15.85
CA GLY A 216 -4.44 17.04 -15.26
C GLY A 216 -4.95 17.61 -13.92
N CYS A 217 -5.77 16.86 -13.18
CA CYS A 217 -6.12 17.21 -11.81
C CYS A 217 -4.87 17.12 -10.92
N GLN A 218 -4.59 18.18 -10.16
CA GLN A 218 -3.40 18.30 -9.32
C GLN A 218 -3.68 17.86 -7.89
N SER A 219 -4.80 18.31 -7.31
CA SER A 219 -5.16 18.05 -5.92
C SER A 219 -6.67 17.98 -5.71
N VAL A 220 -7.05 17.32 -4.62
CA VAL A 220 -8.43 17.05 -4.23
C VAL A 220 -8.63 17.37 -2.76
N VAL A 221 -9.77 17.97 -2.45
CA VAL A 221 -10.32 18.09 -1.10
C VAL A 221 -11.68 17.42 -1.09
N ARG A 222 -11.92 16.55 -0.10
CA ARG A 222 -13.23 15.98 0.18
C ARG A 222 -13.82 16.61 1.43
N SER A 223 -15.05 17.08 1.31
CA SER A 223 -15.85 17.65 2.39
C SER A 223 -17.27 17.09 2.37
N LYS A 224 -18.12 17.63 3.25
CA LYS A 224 -19.56 17.44 3.22
C LYS A 224 -20.26 18.79 3.06
N ASP A 225 -21.41 18.80 2.41
CA ASP A 225 -22.30 19.98 2.41
C ASP A 225 -23.12 20.06 3.72
N GLU A 226 -24.00 21.06 3.80
CA GLU A 226 -24.87 21.30 4.96
C GLU A 226 -25.84 20.14 5.24
N GLU A 227 -26.15 19.33 4.23
CA GLU A 227 -27.02 18.15 4.33
C GLU A 227 -26.20 16.87 4.64
N GLY A 228 -24.88 17.00 4.80
CA GLY A 228 -23.98 15.89 5.07
C GLY A 228 -23.59 15.05 3.84
N LYS A 229 -23.95 15.49 2.63
CA LYS A 229 -23.65 14.80 1.37
C LYS A 229 -22.22 15.05 0.92
N ILE A 230 -21.65 14.08 0.20
CA ILE A 230 -20.28 14.12 -0.26
C ILE A 230 -20.07 15.26 -1.28
N VAL A 231 -19.06 16.09 -1.04
CA VAL A 231 -18.56 17.07 -2.01
C VAL A 231 -17.07 16.83 -2.21
N VAL A 232 -16.63 16.75 -3.47
CA VAL A 232 -15.23 16.56 -3.83
C VAL A 232 -14.82 17.66 -4.79
N THR A 233 -13.85 18.48 -4.38
CA THR A 233 -13.34 19.58 -5.18
C THR A 233 -11.94 19.25 -5.66
N GLY A 234 -11.75 19.18 -6.97
CA GLY A 234 -10.45 19.05 -7.62
C GLY A 234 -9.95 20.37 -8.20
N LYS A 235 -8.63 20.56 -8.17
CA LYS A 235 -7.94 21.70 -8.80
C LYS A 235 -7.13 21.22 -9.99
N TRP A 236 -7.31 21.87 -11.14
CA TRP A 236 -6.53 21.65 -12.36
C TRP A 236 -5.63 22.87 -12.62
N GLU A 237 -4.63 22.68 -13.47
CA GLU A 237 -3.73 23.75 -13.88
C GLU A 237 -4.50 24.99 -14.43
N GLY A 238 -3.94 26.18 -14.17
CA GLY A 238 -4.54 27.45 -14.61
C GLY A 238 -5.75 27.87 -13.79
N GLY A 239 -5.88 27.38 -12.54
CA GLY A 239 -6.95 27.76 -11.62
C GLY A 239 -8.31 27.16 -11.95
N ARG A 240 -8.35 26.15 -12.82
CA ARG A 240 -9.58 25.46 -13.21
C ARG A 240 -10.07 24.59 -12.05
N VAL A 241 -11.38 24.54 -11.82
CA VAL A 241 -11.98 23.82 -10.69
C VAL A 241 -13.03 22.83 -11.18
N GLY A 242 -12.90 21.58 -10.74
CA GLY A 242 -13.90 20.53 -10.96
C GLY A 242 -14.55 20.12 -9.65
N ILE A 243 -15.87 19.96 -9.63
CA ILE A 243 -16.61 19.56 -8.43
C ILE A 243 -17.47 18.34 -8.74
N TYR A 244 -17.36 17.31 -7.90
CA TYR A 244 -18.34 16.24 -7.81
C TYR A 244 -19.21 16.45 -6.57
N ARG A 245 -20.53 16.29 -6.73
CA ARG A 245 -21.50 16.29 -5.64
C ARG A 245 -22.31 15.01 -5.62
N GLU A 246 -22.47 14.44 -4.43
CA GLU A 246 -23.52 13.46 -4.20
C GLU A 246 -24.89 14.14 -4.35
N GLY A 247 -25.76 13.54 -5.17
CA GLY A 247 -27.07 14.09 -5.48
C GLY A 247 -28.05 13.04 -6.02
N LYS A 248 -29.28 13.48 -6.30
CA LYS A 248 -30.28 12.64 -6.97
C LYS A 248 -30.15 12.81 -8.49
N GLY A 249 -30.25 11.70 -9.23
CA GLY A 249 -30.15 11.72 -10.69
C GLY A 249 -28.73 12.01 -11.17
N TYR A 250 -28.60 12.27 -12.47
CA TYR A 250 -27.32 12.52 -13.14
C TYR A 250 -27.37 13.86 -13.87
N GLY A 251 -26.36 14.69 -13.66
CA GLY A 251 -26.28 15.99 -14.33
C GLY A 251 -25.11 16.83 -13.84
N GLY A 252 -25.14 18.10 -14.21
CA GLY A 252 -24.03 19.01 -13.97
C GLY A 252 -24.14 20.27 -14.80
N HIS A 253 -23.19 21.18 -14.57
CA HIS A 253 -23.06 22.44 -15.29
C HIS A 253 -21.58 22.75 -15.52
N ALA A 254 -21.24 23.14 -16.74
CA ALA A 254 -19.89 23.52 -17.11
C ALA A 254 -19.87 24.97 -17.58
N LYS A 255 -18.80 25.69 -17.23
CA LYS A 255 -18.57 27.08 -17.61
C LYS A 255 -17.16 27.24 -18.16
N GLY A 256 -17.06 27.79 -19.36
CA GLY A 256 -15.81 28.15 -20.01
C GLY A 256 -15.84 29.55 -20.60
N ASP A 257 -14.79 29.91 -21.33
CA ASP A 257 -14.58 31.23 -21.92
C ASP A 257 -15.52 31.56 -23.11
N LYS A 258 -16.16 30.55 -23.71
CA LYS A 258 -17.11 30.72 -24.82
C LYS A 258 -18.57 30.50 -24.44
N GLY A 259 -18.86 30.09 -23.21
CA GLY A 259 -20.23 29.86 -22.75
C GLY A 259 -20.31 28.92 -21.55
N GLU A 260 -21.54 28.58 -21.19
CA GLU A 260 -21.84 27.64 -20.12
C GLU A 260 -23.12 26.87 -20.40
N GLY A 261 -23.31 25.72 -19.75
CA GLY A 261 -24.52 24.94 -19.88
C GLY A 261 -24.44 23.56 -19.25
N PRO A 262 -25.53 22.77 -19.41
CA PRO A 262 -25.67 21.49 -18.74
C PRO A 262 -24.67 20.46 -19.28
N VAL A 263 -24.24 19.54 -18.40
CA VAL A 263 -23.39 18.37 -18.71
C VAL A 263 -23.80 17.18 -17.84
N GLY A 264 -23.27 15.99 -18.11
CA GLY A 264 -23.38 14.83 -17.22
C GLY A 264 -24.75 14.14 -17.17
N SER A 265 -25.63 14.40 -18.16
CA SER A 265 -26.93 13.73 -18.22
C SER A 265 -26.82 12.31 -18.77
N TYR A 266 -27.68 11.42 -18.29
CA TYR A 266 -27.89 10.10 -18.89
C TYR A 266 -28.89 10.18 -20.03
N ASP A 267 -28.46 9.78 -21.23
CA ASP A 267 -29.33 9.67 -22.40
C ASP A 267 -29.86 8.23 -22.53
N THR A 268 -28.99 7.33 -23.00
CA THR A 268 -29.23 5.89 -23.14
C THR A 268 -27.87 5.15 -23.11
N TYR A 269 -27.88 3.82 -23.11
CA TYR A 269 -26.66 3.03 -23.29
C TYR A 269 -26.13 3.00 -24.72
N ARG A 270 -26.95 3.34 -25.73
CA ARG A 270 -26.57 3.17 -27.15
C ARG A 270 -25.28 3.89 -27.53
N PRO A 271 -25.01 5.16 -27.15
CA PRO A 271 -23.76 5.83 -27.48
C PRO A 271 -22.52 5.06 -26.99
N LEU A 272 -22.55 4.53 -25.76
CA LEU A 272 -21.46 3.70 -25.23
C LEU A 272 -21.32 2.40 -26.04
N VAL A 273 -22.42 1.69 -26.32
CA VAL A 273 -22.39 0.44 -27.09
C VAL A 273 -21.82 0.65 -28.50
N VAL A 274 -22.11 1.79 -29.14
CA VAL A 274 -21.51 2.17 -30.43
C VAL A 274 -19.99 2.31 -30.32
N GLU A 275 -19.49 2.93 -29.25
CA GLU A 275 -18.05 3.05 -29.01
C GLU A 275 -17.39 1.71 -28.66
N ILE A 276 -18.09 0.81 -27.94
CA ILE A 276 -17.64 -0.56 -27.70
C ILE A 276 -17.45 -1.30 -29.05
N VAL A 277 -18.43 -1.23 -29.95
CA VAL A 277 -18.33 -1.88 -31.28
C VAL A 277 -17.21 -1.28 -32.13
N LYS A 278 -17.04 0.05 -32.11
CA LYS A 278 -15.90 0.72 -32.78
C LYS A 278 -14.56 0.27 -32.21
N PHE A 279 -14.46 0.18 -30.88
CA PHE A 279 -13.28 -0.33 -30.21
C PHE A 279 -12.96 -1.77 -30.64
N LEU A 280 -13.94 -2.67 -30.62
CA LEU A 280 -13.76 -4.07 -31.01
C LEU A 280 -13.28 -4.22 -32.46
N ARG A 281 -13.77 -3.37 -33.37
CA ARG A 281 -13.37 -3.36 -34.79
C ARG A 281 -11.97 -2.79 -35.02
N THR A 282 -11.50 -1.89 -34.16
CA THR A 282 -10.28 -1.10 -34.43
C THR A 282 -9.14 -1.39 -33.47
N GLY A 283 -9.42 -2.02 -32.33
CA GLY A 283 -8.51 -2.13 -31.20
C GLY A 283 -8.20 -0.79 -30.51
N LYS A 284 -8.89 0.31 -30.87
CA LYS A 284 -8.60 1.66 -30.36
C LYS A 284 -9.60 2.04 -29.26
N PRO A 285 -9.15 2.19 -28.01
CA PRO A 285 -10.05 2.54 -26.92
C PRO A 285 -10.49 4.01 -27.02
N PRO A 286 -11.79 4.32 -26.81
CA PRO A 286 -12.31 5.70 -26.82
C PRO A 286 -11.94 6.48 -25.53
N VAL A 287 -11.53 5.77 -24.48
CA VAL A 287 -11.05 6.31 -23.21
C VAL A 287 -9.67 5.73 -22.95
N SER A 288 -8.68 6.59 -22.69
CA SER A 288 -7.31 6.12 -22.46
C SER A 288 -7.14 5.51 -21.06
N ALA A 289 -6.18 4.60 -20.92
CA ALA A 289 -5.78 4.08 -19.61
C ALA A 289 -5.37 5.20 -18.64
N GLU A 290 -4.68 6.23 -19.14
CA GLU A 290 -4.28 7.40 -18.37
C GLU A 290 -5.47 8.13 -17.76
N GLU A 291 -6.53 8.38 -18.54
CA GLU A 291 -7.72 9.05 -18.05
C GLU A 291 -8.45 8.22 -16.99
N THR A 292 -8.62 6.91 -17.21
CA THR A 292 -9.22 6.00 -16.22
C THR A 292 -8.41 5.94 -14.93
N LEU A 293 -7.08 5.86 -15.02
CA LEU A 293 -6.22 5.81 -13.83
C LEU A 293 -6.22 7.13 -13.07
N GLU A 294 -6.30 8.27 -13.74
CA GLU A 294 -6.42 9.57 -13.09
C GLU A 294 -7.77 9.74 -12.36
N ILE A 295 -8.86 9.22 -12.94
CA ILE A 295 -10.19 9.16 -12.27
C ILE A 295 -10.09 8.35 -10.97
N TYR A 296 -9.43 7.19 -11.00
CA TYR A 296 -9.20 6.38 -9.81
C TYR A 296 -8.31 7.10 -8.78
N ALA A 297 -7.24 7.76 -9.22
CA ALA A 297 -6.39 8.56 -8.35
C ALA A 297 -7.14 9.74 -7.69
N PHE A 298 -8.04 10.38 -8.42
CA PHE A 298 -8.92 11.44 -7.91
C PHE A 298 -9.84 10.91 -6.80
N MET A 299 -10.49 9.77 -7.03
CA MET A 299 -11.39 9.16 -6.03
C MET A 299 -10.63 8.65 -4.80
N GLU A 300 -9.46 8.04 -4.99
CA GLU A 300 -8.58 7.61 -3.89
C GLU A 300 -8.04 8.81 -3.10
N ALA A 301 -7.69 9.92 -3.77
CA ALA A 301 -7.30 11.17 -3.11
C ALA A 301 -8.46 11.77 -2.30
N ALA A 302 -9.70 11.65 -2.77
CA ALA A 302 -10.89 12.08 -2.03
C ALA A 302 -11.06 11.26 -0.74
N ASP A 303 -10.89 9.93 -0.80
CA ASP A 303 -10.98 9.07 0.38
C ASP A 303 -9.82 9.29 1.35
N GLU A 304 -8.61 9.54 0.84
CA GLU A 304 -7.48 9.95 1.66
C GLU A 304 -7.72 11.31 2.33
N SER A 305 -8.32 12.26 1.63
CA SER A 305 -8.72 13.55 2.19
C SER A 305 -9.70 13.36 3.35
N LYS A 306 -10.72 12.49 3.20
CA LYS A 306 -11.62 12.09 4.29
C LYS A 306 -10.86 11.49 5.47
N ARG A 307 -9.91 10.57 5.22
CA ARG A 307 -9.07 9.97 6.28
C ARG A 307 -8.24 11.00 7.04
N ARG A 308 -7.85 12.09 6.38
CA ARG A 308 -7.08 13.22 6.95
C ARG A 308 -7.97 14.38 7.43
N GLY A 309 -9.24 14.13 7.71
CA GLY A 309 -10.15 15.17 8.23
C GLY A 309 -10.42 16.32 7.26
N GLY A 310 -10.37 16.06 5.95
CA GLY A 310 -10.62 17.05 4.90
C GLY A 310 -9.37 17.78 4.40
N ALA A 311 -8.16 17.32 4.75
CA ALA A 311 -6.93 17.90 4.24
C ALA A 311 -6.80 17.73 2.71
N GLU A 312 -6.14 18.67 2.04
CA GLU A 312 -5.85 18.58 0.61
C GLU A 312 -4.86 17.44 0.32
N VAL A 313 -5.16 16.64 -0.71
CA VAL A 313 -4.34 15.51 -1.16
C VAL A 313 -4.02 15.68 -2.64
N THR A 314 -2.75 15.54 -3.01
CA THR A 314 -2.33 15.63 -4.42
C THR A 314 -2.50 14.27 -5.10
N LEU A 315 -2.95 14.25 -6.36
CA LEU A 315 -3.00 13.00 -7.13
C LEU A 315 -1.61 12.39 -7.28
N LYS A 316 -0.58 13.22 -7.44
CA LYS A 316 0.82 12.78 -7.47
C LYS A 316 1.18 12.00 -6.19
N SER A 317 0.83 12.49 -5.01
CA SER A 317 1.13 11.76 -3.75
C SER A 317 0.43 10.40 -3.66
N VAL A 318 -0.78 10.26 -4.20
CA VAL A 318 -1.48 8.98 -4.27
C VAL A 318 -0.79 8.03 -5.24
N MET A 319 -0.44 8.52 -6.44
CA MET A 319 0.23 7.72 -7.47
C MET A 319 1.66 7.33 -7.07
N ASP A 320 2.42 8.25 -6.49
CA ASP A 320 3.77 8.00 -5.97
C ASP A 320 3.70 6.90 -4.89
N ARG A 321 2.76 7.02 -3.93
CA ARG A 321 2.57 5.99 -2.89
C ARG A 321 2.36 4.62 -3.51
N VAL A 322 1.49 4.51 -4.51
CA VAL A 322 1.26 3.22 -5.19
C VAL A 322 2.52 2.74 -5.95
N ALA A 323 3.24 3.64 -6.61
CA ALA A 323 4.45 3.33 -7.35
C ALA A 323 5.63 2.89 -6.45
N GLU A 324 5.67 3.36 -5.21
CA GLU A 324 6.70 3.00 -4.23
C GLU A 324 6.55 1.55 -3.72
N PHE A 325 5.34 0.98 -3.76
CA PHE A 325 5.14 -0.45 -3.48
C PHE A 325 5.66 -1.31 -4.61
N LYS A 326 6.79 -1.98 -4.36
CA LYS A 326 7.39 -2.91 -5.32
C LYS A 326 6.79 -4.31 -5.12
N PRO A 327 6.51 -5.04 -6.21
CA PRO A 327 6.09 -6.43 -6.08
C PRO A 327 7.20 -7.27 -5.45
N LEU A 328 6.89 -7.97 -4.34
CA LEU A 328 7.72 -9.05 -3.83
C LEU A 328 7.46 -10.35 -4.60
N PHE A 329 6.22 -10.53 -5.07
CA PHE A 329 5.84 -11.61 -5.95
C PHE A 329 5.49 -11.07 -7.33
N ASN A 330 6.16 -11.58 -8.36
CA ASN A 330 6.04 -11.10 -9.73
C ASN A 330 4.86 -11.70 -10.52
N GLY A 331 4.11 -12.64 -9.94
CA GLY A 331 2.97 -13.30 -10.59
C GLY A 331 3.33 -14.37 -11.62
N LYS A 332 4.62 -14.69 -11.82
CA LYS A 332 5.09 -15.56 -12.90
C LYS A 332 5.93 -16.74 -12.41
N ASP A 333 6.85 -16.49 -11.49
CA ASP A 333 7.79 -17.47 -10.98
C ASP A 333 8.21 -17.14 -9.53
N LEU A 334 9.14 -17.92 -8.99
CA LEU A 334 9.68 -17.75 -7.62
C LEU A 334 10.88 -16.80 -7.55
N ALA A 335 11.16 -15.99 -8.57
CA ALA A 335 12.23 -15.00 -8.48
C ALA A 335 11.96 -14.00 -7.33
N GLY A 336 13.00 -13.70 -6.54
CA GLY A 336 12.86 -12.93 -5.30
C GLY A 336 12.56 -13.79 -4.05
N TRP A 337 12.41 -15.10 -4.22
CA TRP A 337 12.11 -16.05 -3.15
C TRP A 337 13.15 -17.18 -3.07
N LYS A 338 13.33 -17.70 -1.86
CA LYS A 338 14.19 -18.83 -1.54
C LYS A 338 13.52 -19.75 -0.51
N GLY A 339 14.02 -20.97 -0.35
CA GLY A 339 13.56 -21.88 0.69
C GLY A 339 14.05 -21.45 2.07
N LEU A 340 13.24 -21.67 3.11
CA LEU A 340 13.62 -21.33 4.48
C LEU A 340 14.74 -22.24 5.00
N VAL A 341 15.86 -21.64 5.41
CA VAL A 341 16.91 -22.30 6.21
C VAL A 341 16.79 -21.86 7.67
N GLY A 342 16.38 -22.77 8.56
CA GLY A 342 16.38 -22.53 10.01
C GLY A 342 15.66 -21.25 10.46
N ASN A 343 15.97 -20.79 11.67
CA ASN A 343 15.60 -19.47 12.18
C ASN A 343 16.80 -18.50 12.13
N PRO A 344 16.60 -17.17 12.36
CA PRO A 344 17.68 -16.19 12.28
C PRO A 344 18.92 -16.54 13.10
N LYS A 345 18.76 -17.08 14.32
CA LYS A 345 19.90 -17.45 15.19
C LYS A 345 20.69 -18.62 14.60
N THR A 346 19.98 -19.64 14.12
CA THR A 346 20.64 -20.80 13.52
C THR A 346 21.33 -20.45 12.21
N ARG A 347 20.75 -19.58 11.38
CA ARG A 347 21.40 -19.09 10.15
C ARG A 347 22.67 -18.30 10.47
N ALA A 348 22.59 -17.37 11.42
CA ALA A 348 23.72 -16.52 11.80
C ALA A 348 24.89 -17.31 12.42
N ALA A 349 24.64 -18.51 12.94
CA ALA A 349 25.66 -19.39 13.50
C ALA A 349 26.36 -20.30 12.46
N MET A 350 25.82 -20.42 11.24
CA MET A 350 26.41 -21.23 10.18
C MET A 350 27.59 -20.51 9.53
N SER A 351 28.62 -21.28 9.14
CA SER A 351 29.62 -20.79 8.20
C SER A 351 28.99 -20.55 6.81
N ALA A 352 29.67 -19.77 5.96
CA ALA A 352 29.20 -19.49 4.61
C ALA A 352 28.95 -20.77 3.78
N ASP A 353 29.83 -21.76 3.88
CA ASP A 353 29.71 -23.02 3.15
C ASP A 353 28.57 -23.90 3.67
N GLU A 354 28.38 -23.96 4.99
CA GLU A 354 27.26 -24.68 5.61
C GLU A 354 25.92 -24.04 5.22
N LEU A 355 25.84 -22.71 5.27
CA LEU A 355 24.64 -21.97 4.88
C LEU A 355 24.33 -22.17 3.40
N ALA A 356 25.33 -22.11 2.51
CA ALA A 356 25.14 -22.35 1.09
C ALA A 356 24.62 -23.78 0.81
N ALA A 357 25.17 -24.79 1.48
CA ALA A 357 24.73 -26.17 1.35
C ALA A 357 23.31 -26.40 1.90
N ALA A 358 22.97 -25.76 3.02
CA ALA A 358 21.61 -25.80 3.59
C ALA A 358 20.60 -25.08 2.69
N GLN A 359 20.98 -23.93 2.12
CA GLN A 359 20.15 -23.15 1.21
C GLN A 359 19.84 -23.93 -0.06
N ALA A 360 20.82 -24.62 -0.66
CA ALA A 360 20.60 -25.45 -1.84
C ALA A 360 19.52 -26.53 -1.61
N LYS A 361 19.53 -27.16 -0.43
CA LYS A 361 18.51 -28.16 -0.04
C LYS A 361 17.15 -27.52 0.22
N ALA A 362 17.12 -26.37 0.89
CA ALA A 362 15.89 -25.64 1.14
C ALA A 362 15.23 -25.18 -0.17
N ASP A 363 16.02 -24.71 -1.13
CA ASP A 363 15.54 -24.28 -2.44
C ASP A 363 15.04 -25.44 -3.30
N GLU A 364 15.59 -26.65 -3.12
CA GLU A 364 15.06 -27.86 -3.76
C GLU A 364 13.67 -28.19 -3.23
N SER A 365 13.50 -28.22 -1.91
CA SER A 365 12.18 -28.41 -1.28
C SER A 365 11.19 -27.31 -1.68
N MET A 366 11.66 -26.05 -1.77
CA MET A 366 10.86 -24.94 -2.26
C MET A 366 10.32 -25.21 -3.67
N ARG A 367 11.18 -25.57 -4.63
CA ARG A 367 10.77 -25.81 -6.02
C ARG A 367 9.85 -27.02 -6.17
N GLU A 368 9.92 -27.99 -5.26
CA GLU A 368 9.04 -29.16 -5.26
C GLU A 368 7.61 -28.79 -4.84
N HIS A 369 7.47 -27.92 -3.84
CA HIS A 369 6.20 -27.74 -3.11
C HIS A 369 5.55 -26.36 -3.24
N TRP A 370 6.29 -25.35 -3.67
CA TRP A 370 5.77 -24.03 -4.00
C TRP A 370 5.69 -23.85 -5.52
N LYS A 371 4.52 -23.45 -6.01
CA LYS A 371 4.25 -23.28 -7.44
C LYS A 371 3.57 -21.96 -7.71
N VAL A 372 3.77 -21.44 -8.92
CA VAL A 372 3.01 -20.31 -9.42
C VAL A 372 1.95 -20.82 -10.38
N VAL A 373 0.69 -20.58 -10.03
CA VAL A 373 -0.48 -20.97 -10.85
C VAL A 373 -1.32 -19.70 -11.06
N ASP A 374 -1.44 -19.27 -12.32
CA ASP A 374 -2.26 -18.10 -12.73
C ASP A 374 -2.05 -16.82 -11.88
N GLY A 375 -0.80 -16.55 -11.51
CA GLY A 375 -0.42 -15.40 -10.70
C GLY A 375 -0.73 -15.55 -9.21
N VAL A 376 -0.79 -16.78 -8.72
CA VAL A 376 -0.93 -17.16 -7.31
C VAL A 376 0.23 -18.06 -6.90
N LEU A 377 0.84 -17.78 -5.75
CA LEU A 377 1.76 -18.69 -5.06
C LEU A 377 0.92 -19.75 -4.34
N GLU A 378 1.07 -21.00 -4.74
CA GLU A 378 0.40 -22.15 -4.14
C GLU A 378 1.41 -23.02 -3.40
N PHE A 379 1.12 -23.32 -2.14
CA PHE A 379 1.83 -24.32 -1.35
C PHE A 379 0.98 -25.59 -1.27
N ASP A 380 1.57 -26.74 -1.59
CA ASP A 380 0.83 -28.02 -1.63
C ASP A 380 0.61 -28.67 -0.23
N GLY A 381 1.12 -28.05 0.83
CA GLY A 381 1.05 -28.56 2.20
C GLY A 381 2.23 -29.45 2.61
N LYS A 382 3.24 -29.63 1.76
CA LYS A 382 4.43 -30.46 2.03
C LYS A 382 5.69 -29.60 1.91
N GLY A 383 6.76 -29.94 2.62
CA GLY A 383 8.00 -29.16 2.57
C GLY A 383 8.05 -28.03 3.61
N GLN A 384 8.67 -26.90 3.26
CA GLN A 384 9.04 -25.82 4.19
C GLN A 384 8.49 -24.46 3.75
N SER A 385 8.61 -23.46 4.62
CA SER A 385 8.18 -22.09 4.37
C SER A 385 8.94 -21.48 3.19
N LEU A 386 8.29 -20.53 2.51
CA LEU A 386 8.90 -19.69 1.49
C LEU A 386 9.35 -18.38 2.13
N CYS A 387 10.55 -17.89 1.82
CA CYS A 387 11.01 -16.61 2.32
C CYS A 387 11.62 -15.73 1.24
N THR A 388 11.59 -14.41 1.46
CA THR A 388 12.23 -13.47 0.54
C THR A 388 13.73 -13.72 0.49
N ASP A 389 14.33 -13.60 -0.69
CA ASP A 389 15.79 -13.74 -0.83
C ASP A 389 16.55 -12.57 -0.17
N LYS A 390 15.93 -11.38 -0.21
CA LYS A 390 16.34 -10.13 0.41
C LYS A 390 15.78 -9.98 1.83
N ASP A 391 16.59 -9.39 2.71
CA ASP A 391 16.15 -8.97 4.04
C ASP A 391 15.54 -7.57 4.02
N TYR A 392 14.59 -7.30 4.92
CA TYR A 392 13.90 -6.02 5.05
C TYR A 392 14.00 -5.46 6.47
N ALA A 393 14.15 -4.13 6.56
CA ALA A 393 14.14 -3.39 7.83
C ALA A 393 12.75 -2.80 8.07
N ASP A 394 12.60 -1.48 8.16
CA ASP A 394 11.29 -0.83 8.27
C ASP A 394 10.55 -0.88 6.93
N PHE A 395 9.27 -1.26 6.94
CA PHE A 395 8.48 -1.42 5.73
C PHE A 395 6.98 -1.30 5.98
N GLU A 396 6.25 -1.11 4.89
CA GLU A 396 4.84 -1.44 4.78
C GLU A 396 4.61 -2.41 3.62
N MET A 397 3.68 -3.34 3.78
CA MET A 397 3.40 -4.37 2.79
C MET A 397 1.91 -4.68 2.69
N PHE A 398 1.50 -5.05 1.49
CA PHE A 398 0.22 -5.70 1.24
C PHE A 398 0.46 -7.15 0.82
N VAL A 399 -0.46 -8.02 1.23
CA VAL A 399 -0.44 -9.44 0.89
C VAL A 399 -1.86 -9.98 0.93
N ASP A 400 -2.27 -10.56 -0.20
CA ASP A 400 -3.50 -11.32 -0.27
C ASP A 400 -3.19 -12.78 0.07
N TRP A 401 -4.03 -13.37 0.91
CA TRP A 401 -3.90 -14.77 1.30
C TRP A 401 -5.26 -15.48 1.28
N LYS A 402 -5.22 -16.78 1.05
CA LYS A 402 -6.38 -17.67 1.12
C LYS A 402 -5.94 -19.02 1.68
N ILE A 403 -6.79 -19.61 2.51
CA ILE A 403 -6.61 -20.94 3.09
C ILE A 403 -7.83 -21.82 2.81
N LEU A 404 -7.66 -23.13 2.98
CA LEU A 404 -8.74 -24.11 2.97
C LEU A 404 -9.19 -24.44 4.40
N LYS A 405 -10.21 -25.30 4.53
CA LYS A 405 -10.75 -25.74 5.81
C LYS A 405 -9.65 -26.32 6.70
N ALA A 406 -9.66 -25.93 7.98
CA ALA A 406 -8.62 -26.26 8.96
C ALA A 406 -7.21 -25.80 8.55
N GLY A 407 -7.10 -24.75 7.74
CA GLY A 407 -5.84 -24.12 7.39
C GLY A 407 -5.22 -23.36 8.57
N ASP A 408 -3.90 -23.46 8.71
CA ASP A 408 -3.07 -22.72 9.65
C ASP A 408 -1.80 -22.24 8.90
N SER A 409 -1.41 -20.99 9.13
CA SER A 409 -0.26 -20.32 8.51
C SER A 409 0.03 -19.00 9.24
N GLY A 410 0.86 -18.17 8.63
CA GLY A 410 1.18 -16.85 9.11
C GLY A 410 2.23 -16.18 8.25
N ILE A 411 2.53 -14.94 8.59
CA ILE A 411 3.61 -14.17 7.98
C ILE A 411 4.63 -13.83 9.06
N TYR A 412 5.88 -14.22 8.83
CA TYR A 412 6.96 -13.86 9.74
C TYR A 412 7.54 -12.53 9.31
N LEU A 413 7.65 -11.61 10.26
CA LEU A 413 8.23 -10.30 10.04
C LEU A 413 9.67 -10.33 10.53
N ARG A 414 10.62 -10.12 9.62
CA ARG A 414 12.07 -10.17 9.91
C ARG A 414 12.49 -11.49 10.57
N GLY A 415 12.10 -12.59 9.93
CA GLY A 415 12.39 -13.97 10.35
C GLY A 415 11.83 -14.34 11.71
N SER A 416 11.00 -13.49 12.32
CA SER A 416 10.38 -13.73 13.61
C SER A 416 8.89 -14.01 13.41
N PRO A 417 8.36 -15.08 14.02
CA PRO A 417 6.92 -15.31 13.98
C PRO A 417 6.27 -14.05 14.55
N GLN A 418 5.17 -13.51 14.02
CA GLN A 418 3.93 -14.21 13.64
C GLN A 418 2.82 -13.15 13.41
N VAL A 419 2.44 -12.91 12.17
CA VAL A 419 1.10 -12.40 11.83
C VAL A 419 0.25 -13.62 11.51
N GLN A 420 -0.57 -14.05 12.47
CA GLN A 420 -1.26 -15.35 12.38
C GLN A 420 -2.32 -15.38 11.26
N ILE A 421 -2.44 -16.53 10.59
CA ILE A 421 -3.51 -16.86 9.63
C ILE A 421 -4.10 -18.21 10.04
N TRP A 422 -5.41 -18.32 10.20
CA TRP A 422 -6.06 -19.61 10.51
C TRP A 422 -7.53 -19.66 10.12
N ASP A 423 -8.07 -20.87 10.05
CA ASP A 423 -9.52 -21.08 9.96
C ASP A 423 -10.19 -20.71 11.29
N THR A 424 -10.87 -19.56 11.29
CA THR A 424 -11.53 -19.00 12.49
C THR A 424 -12.79 -19.75 12.92
N GLU A 425 -13.21 -20.75 12.15
CA GLU A 425 -14.34 -21.64 12.46
C GLU A 425 -13.88 -23.05 12.84
N HIS A 426 -12.56 -23.31 12.84
CA HIS A 426 -12.01 -24.60 13.23
C HIS A 426 -11.87 -24.71 14.75
N GLU A 427 -12.89 -25.24 15.42
CA GLU A 427 -12.97 -25.36 16.89
C GLU A 427 -11.67 -25.86 17.58
N PRO A 428 -10.92 -26.84 17.05
CA PRO A 428 -9.65 -27.26 17.67
C PRO A 428 -8.62 -26.13 17.86
N TYR A 429 -8.70 -25.06 17.09
CA TYR A 429 -7.82 -23.88 17.19
C TYR A 429 -8.34 -22.79 18.14
N PHE A 430 -9.55 -22.92 18.70
CA PHE A 430 -10.10 -21.90 19.63
C PHE A 430 -9.30 -21.80 20.92
N ARG A 431 -8.68 -22.90 21.36
CA ARG A 431 -7.73 -22.88 22.48
C ARG A 431 -6.51 -21.97 22.23
N HIS A 432 -6.26 -21.63 20.97
CA HIS A 432 -5.23 -20.70 20.51
C HIS A 432 -5.80 -19.32 20.13
N GLY A 433 -7.11 -19.12 20.27
CA GLY A 433 -7.80 -17.86 19.97
C GLY A 433 -8.21 -17.67 18.52
N ALA A 434 -8.34 -18.75 17.73
CA ALA A 434 -8.75 -18.65 16.34
C ALA A 434 -10.15 -18.06 16.14
N ASP A 435 -11.04 -18.24 17.12
CA ASP A 435 -12.35 -17.61 17.19
C ASP A 435 -12.30 -16.07 17.30
N GLN A 436 -11.15 -15.50 17.67
CA GLN A 436 -10.94 -14.05 17.76
C GLN A 436 -10.53 -13.41 16.41
N GLY A 437 -10.10 -14.21 15.44
CA GLY A 437 -9.68 -13.74 14.11
C GLY A 437 -8.17 -13.85 13.83
N SER A 438 -7.78 -13.63 12.57
CA SER A 438 -6.39 -13.60 12.12
C SER A 438 -5.74 -12.22 12.27
N GLY A 439 -4.43 -12.15 12.05
CA GLY A 439 -3.66 -10.91 11.92
C GLY A 439 -2.92 -10.45 13.17
N SER A 440 -3.00 -11.18 14.29
CA SER A 440 -2.37 -10.80 15.56
C SER A 440 -1.07 -11.56 15.88
N PHE A 441 -0.40 -11.12 16.95
CA PHE A 441 0.89 -11.65 17.40
C PHE A 441 0.71 -12.73 18.50
N TRP A 442 0.23 -13.92 18.15
CA TRP A 442 -0.03 -15.06 19.06
C TRP A 442 0.99 -15.37 20.22
N ASN A 443 2.26 -15.70 19.95
CA ASN A 443 3.49 -15.75 20.76
C ASN A 443 3.89 -14.49 21.58
N ASN A 444 3.23 -13.34 21.47
CA ASN A 444 3.50 -12.22 22.39
C ASN A 444 3.06 -12.62 23.81
N GLN A 445 3.93 -12.45 24.81
CA GLN A 445 3.67 -12.80 26.20
C GLN A 445 3.36 -11.59 27.09
N LYS A 446 4.07 -10.48 26.86
CA LYS A 446 3.94 -9.23 27.59
C LYS A 446 3.05 -8.23 26.84
N ASN A 447 3.12 -8.24 25.52
CA ASN A 447 2.35 -7.36 24.65
C ASN A 447 1.04 -8.03 24.16
N PRO A 448 0.06 -7.25 23.67
CA PRO A 448 -1.16 -7.81 23.08
C PRO A 448 -0.86 -8.87 22.01
N ARG A 449 -1.59 -9.99 22.09
CA ARG A 449 -1.43 -11.15 21.18
C ARG A 449 -2.64 -11.46 20.32
N PHE A 450 -3.81 -10.94 20.67
CA PHE A 450 -5.08 -11.18 19.97
C PHE A 450 -5.48 -9.96 19.14
N PRO A 451 -6.24 -10.16 18.04
CA PRO A 451 -6.65 -9.04 17.21
C PRO A 451 -7.69 -8.19 17.94
N LEU A 452 -7.75 -6.90 17.61
CA LEU A 452 -8.77 -5.97 18.11
C LEU A 452 -10.19 -6.34 17.65
N LYS A 453 -10.29 -7.05 16.52
CA LYS A 453 -11.56 -7.47 15.92
C LYS A 453 -11.33 -8.66 14.98
N LYS A 454 -12.27 -9.62 14.95
CA LYS A 454 -12.39 -10.63 13.89
C LYS A 454 -12.81 -9.96 12.58
N ALA A 455 -11.92 -9.98 11.59
CA ALA A 455 -12.13 -9.33 10.30
C ALA A 455 -11.92 -10.28 9.11
N ASP A 456 -11.70 -11.57 9.38
CA ASP A 456 -11.55 -12.63 8.40
C ASP A 456 -12.78 -12.77 7.50
N ARG A 457 -12.54 -13.01 6.21
CA ARG A 457 -13.54 -13.55 5.30
C ARG A 457 -13.67 -15.06 5.48
N PRO A 458 -14.80 -15.67 5.09
CA PRO A 458 -14.99 -17.11 5.12
C PRO A 458 -13.84 -17.89 4.45
N VAL A 459 -13.58 -19.10 4.96
CA VAL A 459 -12.62 -20.02 4.36
C VAL A 459 -12.90 -20.24 2.87
N GLY A 460 -11.83 -20.24 2.06
CA GLY A 460 -11.93 -20.30 0.60
C GLY A 460 -12.01 -18.93 -0.08
N GLU A 461 -12.18 -17.85 0.67
CA GLU A 461 -12.12 -16.48 0.14
C GLU A 461 -10.75 -15.82 0.36
N TRP A 462 -10.47 -14.82 -0.47
CA TRP A 462 -9.26 -14.02 -0.38
C TRP A 462 -9.38 -12.96 0.71
N ASN A 463 -8.40 -12.95 1.61
CA ASN A 463 -8.21 -11.93 2.63
C ASN A 463 -7.00 -11.06 2.27
N THR A 464 -7.01 -9.80 2.69
CA THR A 464 -5.88 -8.88 2.47
C THR A 464 -5.36 -8.37 3.79
N PHE A 465 -4.06 -8.54 4.03
CA PHE A 465 -3.35 -7.79 5.06
C PHE A 465 -2.68 -6.56 4.47
N TYR A 466 -2.81 -5.44 5.19
CA TYR A 466 -1.80 -4.38 5.21
C TYR A 466 -1.01 -4.50 6.49
N ILE A 467 0.32 -4.52 6.40
CA ILE A 467 1.23 -4.61 7.55
C ILE A 467 2.23 -3.47 7.45
N ARG A 468 2.34 -2.64 8.48
CA ARG A 468 3.44 -1.68 8.64
C ARG A 468 4.28 -2.09 9.83
N MET A 469 5.59 -2.17 9.67
CA MET A 469 6.55 -2.46 10.72
C MET A 469 7.63 -1.37 10.77
N ILE A 470 7.72 -0.65 11.89
CA ILE A 470 8.74 0.37 12.16
C ILE A 470 9.36 0.07 13.52
N GLY A 471 10.68 -0.10 13.57
CA GLY A 471 11.36 -0.58 14.77
C GLY A 471 10.85 -1.98 15.14
N GLU A 472 10.49 -2.19 16.41
CA GLU A 472 9.86 -3.44 16.85
C GLU A 472 8.33 -3.43 16.83
N ARG A 473 7.71 -2.35 16.32
CA ARG A 473 6.25 -2.15 16.36
C ARG A 473 5.60 -2.42 15.02
N ALA A 474 4.40 -2.98 15.05
CA ALA A 474 3.62 -3.17 13.84
C ALA A 474 2.14 -2.80 13.99
N THR A 475 1.58 -2.27 12.89
CA THR A 475 0.16 -2.02 12.67
C THR A 475 -0.32 -2.95 11.57
N ILE A 476 -1.45 -3.63 11.78
CA ILE A 476 -2.01 -4.59 10.83
C ILE A 476 -3.47 -4.25 10.58
N LYS A 477 -3.84 -4.15 9.30
CA LYS A 477 -5.23 -4.15 8.87
C LYS A 477 -5.54 -5.45 8.15
N LEU A 478 -6.67 -6.06 8.48
CA LEU A 478 -7.24 -7.20 7.79
C LEU A 478 -8.55 -6.76 7.15
N ASN A 479 -8.65 -6.85 5.83
CA ASN A 479 -9.83 -6.42 5.07
C ASN A 479 -10.31 -5.02 5.49
N ASP A 480 -9.38 -4.06 5.45
CA ASP A 480 -9.57 -2.64 5.83
C ASP A 480 -9.88 -2.34 7.31
N HIS A 481 -10.05 -3.36 8.14
CA HIS A 481 -10.19 -3.20 9.59
C HIS A 481 -8.84 -3.27 10.29
N THR A 482 -8.51 -2.27 11.11
CA THR A 482 -7.34 -2.34 12.00
C THR A 482 -7.55 -3.46 13.03
N VAL A 483 -6.69 -4.47 12.98
CA VAL A 483 -6.70 -5.63 13.90
C VAL A 483 -5.52 -5.61 14.87
N VAL A 484 -4.44 -4.89 14.53
CA VAL A 484 -3.33 -4.60 15.43
C VAL A 484 -2.95 -3.14 15.22
N ASP A 485 -2.80 -2.37 16.30
CA ASP A 485 -2.39 -0.98 16.22
C ASP A 485 -1.12 -0.71 17.04
N ASP A 486 0.01 -0.56 16.35
CA ASP A 486 1.28 -0.11 16.90
C ASP A 486 1.83 -0.97 18.06
N VAL A 487 1.59 -2.28 17.97
CA VAL A 487 1.97 -3.24 19.01
C VAL A 487 3.40 -3.71 18.81
N VAL A 488 4.16 -3.81 19.91
CA VAL A 488 5.50 -4.41 19.94
C VAL A 488 5.43 -5.90 19.60
N LEU A 489 6.18 -6.33 18.59
CA LEU A 489 6.39 -7.73 18.24
C LEU A 489 7.59 -8.26 19.05
N GLU A 490 7.32 -9.21 19.94
CA GLU A 490 8.37 -9.80 20.78
C GLU A 490 9.30 -10.71 20.00
N ASN A 491 10.59 -10.69 20.35
CA ASN A 491 11.55 -11.62 19.80
C ASN A 491 11.33 -13.03 20.36
N TYR A 492 10.60 -13.85 19.61
CA TYR A 492 10.34 -15.24 19.97
C TYR A 492 11.62 -16.07 20.16
N TRP A 493 12.65 -15.78 19.34
CA TRP A 493 13.90 -16.55 19.31
C TRP A 493 14.87 -16.19 20.44
N ASP A 494 14.74 -14.98 20.98
CA ASP A 494 15.49 -14.48 22.13
C ASP A 494 14.71 -13.38 22.84
N ARG A 495 13.86 -13.79 23.80
CA ARG A 495 13.00 -12.87 24.58
C ARG A 495 13.77 -11.90 25.48
N SER A 496 15.10 -12.03 25.57
CA SER A 496 15.94 -11.11 26.32
C SER A 496 16.31 -9.83 25.56
N ARG A 497 15.98 -9.74 24.26
CA ARG A 497 16.31 -8.58 23.41
C ARG A 497 15.16 -8.22 22.46
N PRO A 498 15.19 -7.03 21.82
CA PRO A 498 14.26 -6.69 20.75
C PRO A 498 14.33 -7.64 19.55
N ILE A 499 13.32 -7.58 18.69
CA ILE A 499 13.34 -8.29 17.41
C ILE A 499 14.55 -7.89 16.55
N PHE A 500 14.94 -8.74 15.59
CA PHE A 500 16.01 -8.41 14.66
C PHE A 500 15.67 -7.15 13.84
N PRO A 501 16.62 -6.23 13.65
CA PRO A 501 16.36 -4.98 12.95
C PRO A 501 16.14 -5.16 11.45
N ARG A 502 16.73 -6.21 10.88
CA ARG A 502 16.65 -6.57 9.47
C ARG A 502 16.74 -8.08 9.31
N GLU A 503 15.82 -8.69 8.59
CA GLU A 503 15.81 -10.12 8.22
C GLU A 503 14.76 -10.37 7.12
N GLN A 504 14.67 -11.58 6.60
CA GLN A 504 13.73 -11.98 5.56
C GLN A 504 12.26 -11.94 6.02
N ILE A 505 11.32 -11.86 5.07
CA ILE A 505 9.88 -12.07 5.31
C ILE A 505 9.55 -13.51 4.93
N GLU A 506 8.77 -14.21 5.74
CA GLU A 506 8.46 -15.64 5.51
C GLU A 506 6.96 -15.87 5.41
N LEU A 507 6.54 -16.62 4.38
CA LEU A 507 5.21 -17.19 4.24
C LEU A 507 5.23 -18.56 4.92
N GLN A 508 4.63 -18.63 6.11
CA GLN A 508 4.77 -19.78 6.99
C GLN A 508 4.02 -20.98 6.45
N ASN A 509 4.70 -22.13 6.40
CA ASN A 509 4.06 -23.42 6.24
C ASN A 509 3.56 -23.96 7.59
N HIS A 510 2.39 -24.60 7.59
CA HIS A 510 1.91 -25.41 8.72
C HIS A 510 1.26 -26.73 8.25
N GLY A 511 1.74 -27.26 7.12
CA GLY A 511 1.26 -28.54 6.54
C GLY A 511 -0.08 -28.46 5.79
N ASN A 512 -0.68 -27.28 5.69
CA ASN A 512 -1.92 -27.04 4.95
C ASN A 512 -1.64 -26.49 3.55
N THR A 513 -2.60 -26.63 2.63
CA THR A 513 -2.56 -25.93 1.34
C THR A 513 -2.80 -24.43 1.55
N LEU A 514 -1.90 -23.60 1.02
CA LEU A 514 -1.92 -22.15 1.19
C LEU A 514 -1.85 -21.45 -0.15
N TYR A 515 -2.46 -20.26 -0.24
CA TYR A 515 -2.46 -19.43 -1.44
C TYR A 515 -2.08 -18.01 -1.06
N PHE A 516 -1.15 -17.41 -1.81
CA PHE A 516 -0.76 -16.02 -1.66
C PHE A 516 -0.71 -15.31 -3.01
N ARG A 517 -1.13 -14.05 -3.07
CA ARG A 517 -0.99 -13.22 -4.28
C ARG A 517 -0.84 -11.75 -3.92
N ASN A 518 -0.58 -10.92 -4.93
CA ASN A 518 -0.52 -9.46 -4.79
C ASN A 518 0.42 -8.97 -3.66
N ILE A 519 1.53 -9.71 -3.47
CA ILE A 519 2.50 -9.39 -2.42
C ILE A 519 3.38 -8.24 -2.88
N ARG A 520 3.28 -7.11 -2.19
CA ARG A 520 4.02 -5.88 -2.51
C ARG A 520 4.47 -5.18 -1.25
N LEU A 521 5.62 -4.51 -1.32
CA LEU A 521 6.25 -3.88 -0.17
C LEU A 521 6.91 -2.55 -0.57
N ARG A 522 6.82 -1.59 0.34
CA ARG A 522 7.59 -0.34 0.34
C ARG A 522 8.49 -0.29 1.58
N GLU A 523 9.78 -0.08 1.37
CA GLU A 523 10.73 0.17 2.47
C GLU A 523 10.53 1.60 3.00
N ILE A 524 10.53 1.75 4.33
CA ILE A 524 10.38 3.05 5.00
C ILE A 524 11.76 3.60 5.33
N GLY A 525 12.04 4.81 4.84
CA GLY A 525 13.34 5.48 5.04
C GLY A 525 13.52 5.98 6.48
N GLY A 526 14.79 6.21 6.87
CA GLY A 526 15.11 6.58 8.25
C GLY A 526 14.45 7.88 8.73
N ASP A 527 14.38 8.91 7.89
CA ASP A 527 13.71 10.18 8.23
C ASP A 527 12.19 10.00 8.38
N GLU A 528 11.56 9.18 7.53
CA GLU A 528 10.13 8.86 7.63
C GLU A 528 9.83 8.07 8.91
N ALA A 529 10.65 7.07 9.22
CA ALA A 529 10.55 6.32 10.48
C ALA A 529 10.75 7.22 11.71
N ASN A 530 11.70 8.17 11.67
CA ASN A 530 11.91 9.14 12.75
C ASN A 530 10.68 10.02 12.95
N ALA A 531 10.11 10.54 11.86
CA ALA A 531 8.90 11.36 11.92
C ALA A 531 7.71 10.58 12.49
N TYR A 532 7.55 9.31 12.08
CA TYR A 532 6.53 8.42 12.64
C TYR A 532 6.70 8.25 14.15
N LEU A 533 7.91 7.89 14.61
CA LEU A 533 8.20 7.66 16.02
C LEU A 533 8.05 8.94 16.86
N ALA A 534 8.50 10.09 16.34
CA ALA A 534 8.38 11.38 17.01
C ALA A 534 6.94 11.89 17.11
N GLY A 535 6.08 11.56 16.13
CA GLY A 535 4.68 11.98 16.09
C GLY A 535 3.78 11.27 17.11
N LYS A 536 4.20 10.11 17.62
CA LYS A 536 3.45 9.32 18.61
C LYS A 536 3.45 9.99 19.97
N ASP A 537 2.29 10.14 20.61
CA ASP A 537 2.19 10.74 21.95
C ASP A 537 3.00 12.04 22.04
N SER A 538 2.81 12.92 21.05
CA SER A 538 3.62 14.13 20.88
C SER A 538 3.18 15.30 21.78
N ASP A 539 2.03 15.16 22.45
CA ASP A 539 1.50 16.15 23.37
C ASP A 539 2.46 16.38 24.56
N GLY A 540 2.68 17.65 24.91
CA GLY A 540 3.46 18.04 26.10
C GLY A 540 4.98 18.05 25.93
N PHE A 541 5.53 17.74 24.74
CA PHE A 541 6.95 17.91 24.46
C PHE A 541 7.32 19.38 24.24
N THR A 542 8.35 19.86 24.95
CA THR A 542 8.93 21.19 24.77
C THR A 542 10.24 21.10 23.97
N PRO A 543 10.35 21.75 22.79
CA PRO A 543 11.58 21.82 22.04
C PRO A 543 12.70 22.57 22.77
N LEU A 544 13.91 22.01 22.77
CA LEU A 544 15.12 22.56 23.37
C LEU A 544 16.09 23.18 22.34
N LEU A 545 15.85 22.94 21.05
CA LEU A 545 16.58 23.53 19.92
C LEU A 545 15.60 24.28 19.00
N GLY A 546 16.12 25.18 18.18
CA GLY A 546 15.35 26.09 17.32
C GLY A 546 15.78 27.53 17.48
N ASP A 547 15.09 28.42 16.77
CA ASP A 547 15.35 29.85 16.82
C ASP A 547 15.19 30.38 18.25
N GLU A 548 16.14 31.22 18.70
CA GLU A 548 16.16 31.81 20.04
C GLU A 548 16.26 30.80 21.21
N LYS A 549 16.56 29.52 20.95
CA LYS A 549 16.70 28.48 21.99
C LYS A 549 18.11 28.28 22.52
N ARG A 550 19.13 28.92 21.91
CA ARG A 550 20.53 28.84 22.37
C ARG A 550 20.68 29.19 23.84
N ASP A 551 19.92 30.17 24.33
CA ASP A 551 20.00 30.64 25.72
C ASP A 551 19.42 29.68 26.75
N LEU A 552 18.79 28.57 26.32
CA LEU A 552 18.42 27.46 27.21
C LEU A 552 19.62 26.65 27.68
N TRP A 553 20.78 26.81 27.04
CA TRP A 553 21.97 25.99 27.24
C TRP A 553 23.09 26.76 27.97
N THR A 554 23.94 26.03 28.67
CA THR A 554 25.10 26.49 29.43
C THR A 554 26.19 25.41 29.42
N GLY A 555 27.34 25.67 30.05
CA GLY A 555 28.52 24.81 29.98
C GLY A 555 29.46 25.24 28.86
N ASP A 556 30.01 24.29 28.11
CA ASP A 556 30.99 24.51 27.04
C ASP A 556 30.31 24.94 25.73
N VAL A 557 29.47 25.98 25.77
CA VAL A 557 28.65 26.42 24.63
C VAL A 557 29.49 26.78 23.40
N ASP A 558 30.69 27.30 23.60
CA ASP A 558 31.59 27.68 22.50
C ASP A 558 32.20 26.47 21.77
N SER A 559 32.16 25.27 22.38
CA SER A 559 32.56 24.01 21.75
C SER A 559 31.50 23.44 20.82
N TYR A 560 30.32 24.07 20.73
CA TYR A 560 29.20 23.60 19.91
C TYR A 560 28.77 24.64 18.89
N GLU A 561 28.26 24.16 17.76
CA GLU A 561 27.67 24.99 16.70
C GLU A 561 26.15 24.75 16.66
N PHE A 562 25.38 25.83 16.81
CA PHE A 562 23.92 25.81 16.72
C PHE A 562 23.47 26.30 15.34
N GLN A 563 22.61 25.53 14.69
CA GLN A 563 22.03 25.87 13.39
C GLN A 563 20.56 25.42 13.35
N GLY A 564 19.64 26.37 13.52
CA GLY A 564 18.20 26.10 13.57
C GLY A 564 17.86 25.07 14.65
N ASN A 565 17.26 23.95 14.25
CA ASN A 565 16.92 22.84 15.14
C ASN A 565 18.07 21.83 15.38
N THR A 566 19.28 22.13 14.93
CA THR A 566 20.46 21.26 15.00
C THR A 566 21.55 21.87 15.87
N VAL A 567 22.27 21.03 16.62
CA VAL A 567 23.48 21.39 17.35
C VAL A 567 24.55 20.32 17.14
N SER A 568 25.79 20.72 16.89
CA SER A 568 26.91 19.77 16.70
C SER A 568 28.09 20.14 17.58
N CYS A 569 28.78 19.14 18.14
CA CYS A 569 30.09 19.37 18.75
C CYS A 569 31.07 19.78 17.63
N LYS A 570 31.90 20.78 17.89
CA LYS A 570 32.97 21.16 16.95
C LYS A 570 34.08 20.13 17.02
N GLU A 571 34.60 19.77 15.85
CA GLU A 571 35.71 18.83 15.73
C GLU A 571 36.90 19.28 16.61
N GLY A 572 37.42 18.37 17.42
CA GLY A 572 38.56 18.59 18.31
C GLY A 572 38.29 19.32 19.63
N GLN A 573 37.08 19.79 19.91
CA GLN A 573 36.80 20.61 21.11
C GLN A 573 36.30 19.81 22.32
N GLY A 574 35.27 18.97 22.15
CA GLY A 574 34.64 18.26 23.27
C GLY A 574 33.95 19.18 24.29
N GLY A 575 33.74 18.69 25.51
CA GLY A 575 33.13 19.45 26.61
C GLY A 575 31.64 19.15 26.83
N ASN A 576 31.07 19.70 27.91
CA ASN A 576 29.70 19.42 28.34
C ASN A 576 28.77 20.59 28.02
N LEU A 577 27.80 20.38 27.13
CA LEU A 577 26.73 21.33 26.81
C LEU A 577 25.44 20.87 27.46
N PHE A 578 24.88 21.62 28.40
CA PHE A 578 23.69 21.19 29.13
C PHE A 578 22.69 22.32 29.36
N THR A 579 21.45 21.95 29.59
CA THR A 579 20.34 22.87 29.83
C THR A 579 20.53 23.64 31.14
N LYS A 580 20.14 24.91 31.18
CA LYS A 580 20.08 25.70 32.43
C LYS A 580 19.00 25.18 33.39
N LYS A 581 17.90 24.67 32.83
CA LYS A 581 16.82 24.05 33.58
C LYS A 581 17.25 22.65 34.05
N GLU A 582 16.79 22.26 35.23
CA GLU A 582 16.87 20.88 35.72
C GLU A 582 15.55 20.14 35.47
N TYR A 583 15.65 18.83 35.27
CA TYR A 583 14.52 17.94 35.01
C TYR A 583 14.54 16.77 36.00
N GLY A 584 13.38 16.44 36.54
CA GLY A 584 13.16 15.29 37.42
C GLY A 584 12.87 14.02 36.63
N ASP A 585 11.62 13.55 36.68
CA ASP A 585 11.11 12.50 35.80
C ASP A 585 10.71 13.11 34.45
N PHE A 586 11.14 12.48 33.36
CA PHE A 586 10.92 13.02 32.02
C PHE A 586 10.96 11.94 30.93
N VAL A 587 10.41 12.30 29.77
CA VAL A 587 10.68 11.64 28.48
C VAL A 587 11.40 12.65 27.60
N SER A 588 12.57 12.29 27.07
CA SER A 588 13.29 13.10 26.09
C SER A 588 13.28 12.39 24.74
N ARG A 589 13.19 13.17 23.66
CA ARG A 589 13.29 12.71 22.28
C ARG A 589 14.33 13.55 21.57
N LEU A 590 15.15 12.90 20.78
CA LEU A 590 16.17 13.54 19.98
C LEU A 590 16.49 12.69 18.76
N GLU A 591 17.06 13.33 17.76
CA GLU A 591 17.75 12.64 16.70
C GLU A 591 19.25 12.95 16.77
N PHE A 592 20.09 11.97 16.46
CA PHE A 592 21.54 12.14 16.43
C PHE A 592 22.16 11.52 15.19
N LYS A 593 23.29 12.08 14.74
CA LYS A 593 24.05 11.61 13.58
C LYS A 593 25.51 11.48 13.97
N LEU A 594 26.04 10.27 13.80
CA LEU A 594 27.43 9.93 14.10
C LEU A 594 28.31 10.10 12.86
N PRO A 595 29.47 10.76 12.96
CA PRO A 595 30.57 10.55 12.00
C PRO A 595 31.19 9.16 12.23
N PRO A 596 32.00 8.63 11.29
CA PRO A 596 32.81 7.43 11.51
C PRO A 596 33.65 7.54 12.79
N GLY A 597 33.47 6.59 13.71
CA GLY A 597 34.11 6.57 15.01
C GLY A 597 33.57 7.61 15.99
N GLY A 598 32.48 8.33 15.73
CA GLY A 598 32.01 9.39 16.60
C GLY A 598 31.73 8.96 18.04
N ASN A 599 32.10 9.80 19.02
CA ASN A 599 31.85 9.60 20.44
C ASN A 599 31.29 10.88 21.08
N ASN A 600 30.22 10.70 21.84
CA ASN A 600 29.56 11.69 22.67
C ASN A 600 28.77 10.95 23.77
N GLY A 601 27.99 11.69 24.55
CA GLY A 601 27.05 11.11 25.51
C GLY A 601 25.87 12.01 25.75
N LEU A 602 24.80 11.46 26.31
CA LEU A 602 23.70 12.24 26.87
C LEU A 602 23.90 12.35 28.37
N ALA A 603 24.19 13.57 28.84
CA ALA A 603 24.20 13.88 30.25
C ALA A 603 22.75 13.93 30.76
N ILE A 604 22.41 13.08 31.73
CA ILE A 604 21.08 12.96 32.30
C ILE A 604 21.14 13.26 33.79
N ARG A 605 20.25 14.12 34.28
CA ARG A 605 20.23 14.56 35.70
C ARG A 605 21.63 14.98 36.18
N PHE A 606 22.40 15.65 35.32
CA PHE A 606 23.75 16.10 35.63
C PHE A 606 23.70 17.34 36.54
N ASP A 607 24.56 17.46 37.55
CA ASP A 607 24.55 18.61 38.47
C ASP A 607 25.41 19.79 37.98
N GLY A 608 25.94 19.70 36.77
CA GLY A 608 26.78 20.72 36.16
C GLY A 608 28.24 20.70 36.63
N LYS A 609 28.65 19.72 37.46
CA LYS A 609 30.02 19.63 38.01
C LYS A 609 30.67 18.30 37.68
N GLY A 610 31.97 18.35 37.37
CA GLY A 610 32.76 17.16 37.09
C GLY A 610 32.49 16.56 35.70
N ARG A 611 32.64 15.25 35.58
CA ARG A 611 32.50 14.48 34.33
C ARG A 611 31.20 13.67 34.36
N PRO A 612 30.31 13.79 33.35
CA PRO A 612 29.03 13.07 33.34
C PRO A 612 29.14 11.56 33.58
N HIS A 613 30.06 10.84 32.93
CA HIS A 613 30.27 9.41 33.15
C HIS A 613 30.80 8.98 34.54
N LEU A 614 31.36 9.90 35.35
CA LEU A 614 31.96 9.55 36.65
C LEU A 614 31.23 10.17 37.84
N ASP A 615 30.75 11.39 37.67
CA ASP A 615 30.10 12.19 38.72
C ASP A 615 28.58 12.26 38.51
N GLY A 616 28.11 11.98 37.29
CA GLY A 616 26.71 12.09 36.85
C GLY A 616 26.10 10.77 36.40
N LEU A 617 25.13 10.89 35.49
CA LEU A 617 24.55 9.78 34.73
C LEU A 617 24.69 10.12 33.24
N GLU A 618 25.28 9.21 32.48
CA GLU A 618 25.53 9.39 31.04
C GLU A 618 24.92 8.22 30.26
N LEU A 619 24.25 8.50 29.16
CA LEU A 619 23.95 7.49 28.14
C LEU A 619 24.92 7.63 26.99
N GLN A 620 25.54 6.54 26.59
CA GLN A 620 26.56 6.58 25.54
C GLN A 620 25.97 6.95 24.16
N VAL A 621 26.67 7.81 23.40
CA VAL A 621 26.42 8.07 21.98
C VAL A 621 27.67 7.73 21.19
N LEU A 622 27.69 6.58 20.50
CA LEU A 622 28.93 5.99 19.96
C LEU A 622 28.71 5.27 18.64
N ASP A 623 29.70 5.36 17.74
CA ASP A 623 29.81 4.46 16.59
C ASP A 623 30.42 3.10 17.02
N ASP A 624 29.58 2.26 17.62
CA ASP A 624 29.97 1.03 18.32
C ASP A 624 30.73 0.00 17.48
N ASP A 625 30.52 0.00 16.17
CA ASP A 625 31.11 -0.99 15.26
C ASP A 625 32.45 -0.51 14.67
N HIS A 626 32.90 0.69 15.03
CA HIS A 626 34.21 1.17 14.62
C HIS A 626 35.35 0.36 15.28
N GLU A 627 36.38 0.01 14.50
CA GLU A 627 37.54 -0.80 14.94
C GLU A 627 38.21 -0.30 16.23
N LYS A 628 38.15 1.01 16.49
CA LYS A 628 38.72 1.63 17.69
C LYS A 628 38.02 1.22 19.00
N TYR A 629 36.80 0.70 18.93
CA TYR A 629 35.96 0.36 20.09
C TYR A 629 35.74 -1.13 20.30
N LYS A 630 36.41 -2.00 19.53
CA LYS A 630 36.20 -3.46 19.55
C LYS A 630 36.43 -4.18 20.90
N SER A 631 37.03 -3.51 21.87
CA SER A 631 37.42 -4.10 23.16
C SER A 631 36.89 -3.31 24.38
N LEU A 632 35.85 -2.50 24.20
CA LEU A 632 35.20 -1.81 25.33
C LEU A 632 34.40 -2.78 26.20
N ASP A 633 34.20 -2.41 27.47
CA ASP A 633 33.23 -3.06 28.35
C ASP A 633 31.82 -2.95 27.73
N PRO A 634 30.97 -3.99 27.80
CA PRO A 634 29.61 -3.96 27.25
C PRO A 634 28.77 -2.73 27.68
N ARG A 635 29.02 -2.17 28.87
CA ARG A 635 28.33 -1.00 29.42
C ARG A 635 28.84 0.34 28.86
N GLN A 636 29.77 0.33 27.90
CA GLN A 636 30.34 1.53 27.28
C GLN A 636 29.91 1.72 25.81
N TYR A 637 29.13 0.80 25.26
CA TYR A 637 28.59 0.92 23.89
C TYR A 637 27.32 1.78 23.88
N HIS A 638 26.95 2.29 22.71
CA HIS A 638 25.85 3.20 22.48
C HIS A 638 24.55 2.77 23.18
N GLY A 639 23.85 3.77 23.74
CA GLY A 639 22.60 3.59 24.45
C GLY A 639 22.75 3.02 25.86
N SER A 640 23.92 2.46 26.21
CA SER A 640 24.18 1.97 27.56
C SER A 640 24.10 3.12 28.56
N VAL A 641 23.59 2.81 29.75
CA VAL A 641 23.81 3.66 30.92
C VAL A 641 25.28 3.47 31.26
N TYR A 642 26.10 4.46 30.91
CA TYR A 642 27.54 4.28 30.79
C TYR A 642 28.13 3.71 32.06
N GLY A 643 28.79 2.55 31.94
CA GLY A 643 29.41 1.85 33.05
C GLY A 643 28.46 1.15 34.03
N LEU A 644 27.14 1.28 33.89
CA LEU A 644 26.14 0.69 34.80
C LEU A 644 25.31 -0.41 34.15
N VAL A 645 24.65 -0.12 33.02
CA VAL A 645 23.72 -1.04 32.36
C VAL A 645 24.04 -1.09 30.87
N ALA A 646 24.35 -2.28 30.37
CA ALA A 646 24.67 -2.49 28.96
C ALA A 646 23.40 -2.45 28.11
N ALA A 647 23.46 -1.74 26.98
CA ALA A 647 22.39 -1.75 25.99
C ALA A 647 22.48 -2.94 25.03
N HIS A 648 21.34 -3.31 24.45
CA HIS A 648 21.32 -4.18 23.28
C HIS A 648 21.91 -3.45 22.07
N ARG A 649 22.86 -4.11 21.39
CA ARG A 649 23.58 -3.58 20.21
C ARG A 649 22.94 -4.04 18.90
N GLY A 650 23.32 -3.37 17.81
CA GLY A 650 22.92 -3.72 16.43
C GLY A 650 21.74 -2.92 15.87
N TYR A 651 21.25 -1.92 16.61
CA TYR A 651 20.07 -1.12 16.24
C TYR A 651 20.41 0.30 15.75
N LEU A 652 21.71 0.61 15.65
CA LEU A 652 22.20 1.85 15.02
C LEU A 652 22.04 1.79 13.51
N ARG A 653 21.70 2.93 12.92
CA ARG A 653 21.84 3.13 11.47
C ARG A 653 23.30 3.43 11.13
N PRO A 654 23.73 3.18 9.87
CA PRO A 654 25.07 3.52 9.42
C PRO A 654 25.43 4.98 9.70
N THR A 655 26.72 5.24 9.93
CA THR A 655 27.23 6.59 10.14
C THR A 655 26.85 7.54 8.99
N GLY A 656 26.67 8.81 9.32
CA GLY A 656 26.10 9.81 8.40
C GLY A 656 24.57 9.81 8.30
N GLN A 657 23.87 8.81 8.83
CA GLN A 657 22.40 8.80 8.93
C GLN A 657 21.91 9.29 10.30
N TRP A 658 20.72 9.90 10.31
CA TRP A 658 20.06 10.30 11.55
C TRP A 658 19.41 9.11 12.21
N ASN A 659 19.66 8.93 13.51
CA ASN A 659 19.03 7.97 14.39
C ASN A 659 18.03 8.70 15.29
N PHE A 660 16.91 8.07 15.61
CA PHE A 660 15.96 8.57 16.62
C PHE A 660 16.22 7.88 17.96
N GLN A 661 16.24 8.64 19.05
CA GLN A 661 16.32 8.09 20.40
C GLN A 661 15.26 8.72 21.32
N GLN A 662 14.57 7.87 22.08
CA GLN A 662 13.71 8.28 23.18
C GLN A 662 14.29 7.74 24.49
N VAL A 663 14.38 8.61 25.49
CA VAL A 663 14.83 8.22 26.84
C VAL A 663 13.74 8.57 27.83
N THR A 664 13.29 7.58 28.60
CA THR A 664 12.35 7.75 29.70
C THR A 664 13.10 7.57 31.03
N MET A 665 13.06 8.59 31.88
CA MET A 665 13.51 8.55 33.27
C MET A 665 12.30 8.69 34.19
N GLN A 666 12.01 7.66 34.97
CA GLN A 666 10.91 7.66 35.96
C GLN A 666 11.38 7.07 37.28
N GLY A 667 11.54 7.90 38.30
CA GLY A 667 12.23 7.51 39.53
C GLY A 667 13.66 7.05 39.22
N SER A 668 13.98 5.81 39.56
CA SER A 668 15.25 5.14 39.23
C SER A 668 15.18 4.29 37.97
N HIS A 669 14.01 4.18 37.36
CA HIS A 669 13.80 3.39 36.16
C HIS A 669 14.23 4.19 34.92
N VAL A 670 15.08 3.58 34.10
CA VAL A 670 15.56 4.12 32.83
C VAL A 670 15.15 3.19 31.69
N LYS A 671 14.53 3.77 30.67
CA LYS A 671 14.22 3.09 29.42
C LYS A 671 14.79 3.88 28.24
N VAL A 672 15.51 3.20 27.37
CA VAL A 672 16.09 3.77 26.15
C VAL A 672 15.52 3.04 24.93
N GLU A 673 14.85 3.78 24.06
CA GLU A 673 14.38 3.29 22.76
C GLU A 673 15.23 3.94 21.65
N LEU A 674 15.87 3.12 20.81
CA LEU A 674 16.69 3.56 19.68
C LEU A 674 16.03 3.08 18.38
N ASN A 675 15.74 3.99 17.46
CA ASN A 675 15.09 3.70 16.17
C ASN A 675 13.83 2.82 16.31
N GLY A 676 13.11 2.96 17.42
CA GLY A 676 11.91 2.18 17.72
C GLY A 676 12.16 0.79 18.32
N TYR A 677 13.37 0.48 18.80
CA TYR A 677 13.69 -0.74 19.55
C TYR A 677 14.05 -0.41 21.01
N THR A 678 13.50 -1.15 21.97
CA THR A 678 13.83 -1.00 23.39
C THR A 678 15.20 -1.61 23.71
N ILE A 679 16.26 -0.80 23.76
CA ILE A 679 17.64 -1.28 23.96
C ILE A 679 18.10 -1.30 25.41
N VAL A 680 17.42 -0.56 26.30
CA VAL A 680 17.59 -0.60 27.76
C VAL A 680 16.22 -0.45 28.42
N ASP A 681 15.96 -1.26 29.44
CA ASP A 681 14.79 -1.20 30.32
C ASP A 681 15.24 -1.74 31.69
N ALA A 682 15.58 -0.85 32.62
CA ALA A 682 16.26 -1.23 33.86
C ALA A 682 15.92 -0.30 35.04
N ASP A 683 15.91 -0.85 36.26
CA ASP A 683 15.88 -0.07 37.49
C ASP A 683 17.29 0.12 38.06
N LEU A 684 17.76 1.36 38.09
CA LEU A 684 19.11 1.71 38.59
C LEU A 684 19.30 1.39 40.09
N LYS A 685 18.22 1.16 40.85
CA LYS A 685 18.33 0.67 42.24
C LYS A 685 18.81 -0.77 42.35
N GLU A 686 18.73 -1.54 41.27
CA GLU A 686 19.20 -2.93 41.25
C GLU A 686 20.70 -3.02 40.95
N VAL A 687 21.29 -1.94 40.40
CA VAL A 687 22.71 -1.87 40.09
C VAL A 687 23.54 -1.79 41.38
N ARG A 688 24.57 -2.63 41.48
CA ARG A 688 25.42 -2.76 42.68
C ARG A 688 26.83 -2.20 42.49
N GLU A 689 27.31 -2.18 41.25
CA GLU A 689 28.65 -1.70 40.89
C GLU A 689 28.62 -1.06 39.49
N SER A 690 29.60 -0.21 39.23
CA SER A 690 29.92 0.31 37.90
C SER A 690 31.14 -0.42 37.33
N LYS A 691 31.45 -0.17 36.06
CA LYS A 691 32.69 -0.67 35.44
C LYS A 691 33.97 -0.11 36.12
N ASP A 692 33.85 1.03 36.79
CA ASP A 692 34.97 1.74 37.43
C ASP A 692 34.97 1.60 38.96
N GLY A 693 34.13 0.73 39.52
CA GLY A 693 34.04 0.45 40.96
C GLY A 693 32.64 0.75 41.54
N PRO A 694 32.49 1.56 42.60
CA PRO A 694 31.18 1.88 43.16
C PRO A 694 30.24 2.56 42.15
N VAL A 695 28.92 2.47 42.39
CA VAL A 695 27.92 3.21 41.63
C VAL A 695 28.10 4.72 41.86
N PRO A 696 28.22 5.55 40.79
CA PRO A 696 28.34 6.99 40.93
C PRO A 696 27.17 7.61 41.71
N PRO A 697 27.42 8.61 42.58
CA PRO A 697 26.35 9.32 43.29
C PRO A 697 25.30 9.92 42.34
N GLY A 698 25.72 10.33 41.13
CA GLY A 698 24.84 10.86 40.09
C GLY A 698 23.75 9.90 39.63
N ALA A 699 23.97 8.58 39.71
CA ALA A 699 22.97 7.58 39.35
C ALA A 699 21.78 7.50 40.34
N GLN A 700 21.93 8.06 41.54
CA GLN A 700 20.88 8.13 42.57
C GLN A 700 20.14 9.47 42.57
N ARG A 701 20.50 10.41 41.68
CA ARG A 701 19.91 11.75 41.65
C ARG A 701 18.48 11.71 41.10
N SER A 702 17.56 12.43 41.73
CA SER A 702 16.16 12.53 41.31
C SER A 702 15.91 13.64 40.28
N ALA A 703 16.78 14.65 40.19
CA ALA A 703 16.69 15.74 39.23
C ALA A 703 18.06 16.31 38.85
N GLY A 704 18.18 16.92 37.68
CA GLY A 704 19.37 17.66 37.26
C GLY A 704 19.30 18.06 35.79
N HIS A 705 20.39 18.59 35.24
CA HIS A 705 20.45 19.05 33.85
C HIS A 705 20.39 17.90 32.84
N PHE A 706 19.81 18.20 31.68
CA PHE A 706 19.89 17.38 30.47
C PHE A 706 20.90 17.99 29.50
N GLY A 707 21.74 17.20 28.84
CA GLY A 707 22.72 17.72 27.89
C GLY A 707 23.52 16.70 27.10
N PHE A 708 24.61 17.17 26.51
CA PHE A 708 25.55 16.41 25.69
C PHE A 708 26.94 16.42 26.34
N ALA A 709 27.57 15.25 26.40
CA ALA A 709 28.92 15.03 26.90
C ALA A 709 29.88 14.82 25.72
N GLY A 710 30.35 15.92 25.14
CA GLY A 710 31.17 15.93 23.92
C GLY A 710 32.57 15.34 24.12
N HIS A 711 32.97 14.47 23.19
CA HIS A 711 34.23 13.74 23.25
C HIS A 711 35.13 13.99 22.00
N ASN A 712 35.20 15.26 21.57
CA ASN A 712 35.98 15.80 20.44
C ASN A 712 35.50 15.43 19.03
N ASP A 713 34.60 14.48 18.89
CA ASP A 713 34.05 14.10 17.58
C ASP A 713 32.83 14.95 17.19
N PRO A 714 32.63 15.29 15.89
CA PRO A 714 31.56 16.16 15.43
C PRO A 714 30.20 15.44 15.35
N VAL A 715 29.73 14.91 16.49
CA VAL A 715 28.39 14.33 16.61
C VAL A 715 27.34 15.44 16.56
N SER A 716 26.35 15.27 15.69
CA SER A 716 25.23 16.21 15.53
C SER A 716 23.97 15.69 16.21
N PHE A 717 23.19 16.61 16.78
CA PHE A 717 21.88 16.37 17.38
C PHE A 717 20.85 17.30 16.76
N ARG A 718 19.62 16.83 16.54
CA ARG A 718 18.49 17.67 16.09
C ARG A 718 17.18 17.24 16.74
N ASN A 719 16.14 18.08 16.59
CA ASN A 719 14.77 17.77 17.06
C ASN A 719 14.73 17.37 18.55
N VAL A 720 15.57 18.00 19.36
CA VAL A 720 15.68 17.69 20.79
C VAL A 720 14.50 18.32 21.53
N SER A 721 13.73 17.50 22.22
CA SER A 721 12.57 17.92 23.01
C SER A 721 12.42 17.08 24.27
N ILE A 722 11.77 17.65 25.28
CA ILE A 722 11.57 17.00 26.57
C ILE A 722 10.15 17.23 27.09
N ARG A 723 9.58 16.20 27.69
CA ARG A 723 8.28 16.21 28.36
C ARG A 723 8.50 15.77 29.81
N GLU A 724 8.19 16.64 30.76
CA GLU A 724 8.24 16.28 32.17
C GLU A 724 7.08 15.32 32.51
N LEU A 725 7.37 14.32 33.33
CA LEU A 725 6.37 13.44 33.91
C LEU A 725 6.00 14.04 35.26
N GLY A 726 4.71 14.31 35.49
CA GLY A 726 4.25 14.83 36.77
C GLY A 726 4.73 13.94 37.93
N ALA A 727 5.09 14.56 39.06
CA ALA A 727 5.48 13.82 40.26
C ALA A 727 4.33 12.89 40.67
N LYS A 728 4.61 11.59 40.83
CA LYS A 728 3.67 10.65 41.45
C LYS A 728 3.65 10.83 42.97
#